data_AF-A0A9J5WCY9-F1
#
_entry.id   AF-A0A9J5WCY9-F1
#
_cell.length_a   1.000
_cell.length_b   1.000
_cell.length_c   1.000
_cell.angle_alpha   90.00
_cell.angle_beta   90.00
_cell.angle_gamma   90.00
#
_symmetry.space_group_name_H-M   'P 1'
#
loop_
_entity.id
_entity.type
_entity.pdbx_description
1 polymer ?
#
loop_
_entity_poly.entity_id
_entity_poly.type
_entity_poly.pdbx_seq_one_letter_code
_entity_poly.pdbx_strand_id
1 'polypeptide(L)'
;MFHLLFLVTFFVHVQSVPQNNSIVEYLPGFDGPLPFYLETGYIGIGKSEEVQLFYYFVKSESDPRKDPLLLWLTGGPGCSSFTGLAYEVGPLDFGQKAYNGSLPILVSSPYSWTKFASILFLEQPANTGFSYATTSEACKCTDLQACDQVYEFLRKWLINHPEFILNPFYVSGDSYSGITIPVIVQLISDGIEAGKEPLINLKGYSLGNPKHFPEKPITKFLIVMSLNKICKGDYLNIDPTNKLCVENFKMFKNLVSSINDQQILEPFCGTDSEEHPPQLSSERRSLEEDFIFQKFDDFICRESRVAKRNLSTYWANDPRVQEALHVRKGTIRRPWARCRQSIMSTSYTVTFMNSIPYLVNISSKGYRSLIYSGDHDMVVPFQSTQAWIKYLNYSIIDDWRPWMIDGQVAGYTRSFSNHMTYATGGGHTAPEYKREESFHMFKRWIAQQSLYIGVGKSEEVQLFYYFVKSESDPIQDPLLLWLTGGPGCSSFTGLAYEVGPLEFGQKAYNGSLPILVTNPYSWTKFASILFLEQPVNTGFSYGKTSEAYKCTDLQACDHVYEFLRKWFVNHPEFISNSFYVSGDSYSGITIPVIVQLISDGIKAGKESLINLKGYSLGNPVTFPEEDNYQIPFCHGMGLISDKLYESLNEFCKGDYINIDPTNKQCVENFKMFKNLVSGINGEQILVPFCGTDSDQPRQLSSERRSLEEDFIFQKYDDFICRESRVAKHNLSTYWANDPRVQEALRVRKGTIRRPWTRCRQSITSTSYTVTFMNSIPYHVNISSKGYRSLVYSGDHDMVVPFQSTQAWIKYLNYSIIDDWRPWTIDGQVAGGEDTAPEYKRKRKLSYV
;
A
#
# COMPACT_ATOMS: atom_id res chain seq x y z
N MET A 1 -48.63 49.95 19.52
CA MET A 1 -49.52 48.80 19.25
C MET A 1 -48.67 47.55 19.37
N PHE A 2 -49.03 46.65 20.29
CA PHE A 2 -48.35 45.40 20.61
C PHE A 2 -48.08 44.53 19.38
N HIS A 3 -46.92 43.84 19.31
CA HIS A 3 -46.86 42.41 19.64
C HIS A 3 -45.43 41.86 19.66
N LEU A 4 -45.10 41.31 20.83
CA LEU A 4 -44.01 40.39 21.14
C LEU A 4 -44.03 39.17 20.18
N LEU A 5 -42.89 38.79 19.62
CA LEU A 5 -42.68 37.47 19.02
C LEU A 5 -41.77 36.66 19.94
N PHE A 6 -42.38 35.66 20.60
CA PHE A 6 -41.72 34.68 21.45
C PHE A 6 -40.88 33.72 20.58
N LEU A 7 -39.56 33.75 20.75
CA LEU A 7 -38.67 32.66 20.36
C LEU A 7 -38.64 31.64 21.50
N VAL A 8 -39.43 30.58 21.37
CA VAL A 8 -39.38 29.41 22.26
C VAL A 8 -38.19 28.55 21.83
N THR A 9 -37.05 28.71 22.50
CA THR A 9 -35.95 27.74 22.44
C THR A 9 -36.35 26.50 23.25
N PHE A 10 -36.68 25.41 22.57
CA PHE A 10 -36.76 24.08 23.19
C PHE A 10 -35.35 23.65 23.60
N PHE A 11 -34.99 23.89 24.87
CA PHE A 11 -33.90 23.16 25.50
C PHE A 11 -34.38 21.71 25.69
N VAL A 12 -33.99 20.82 24.80
CA VAL A 12 -33.99 19.39 25.11
C VAL A 12 -32.89 19.19 26.15
N HIS A 13 -33.29 19.15 27.42
CA HIS A 13 -32.46 18.61 28.49
C HIS A 13 -32.26 17.13 28.19
N VAL A 14 -31.18 16.79 27.48
CA VAL A 14 -30.63 15.44 27.52
C VAL A 14 -30.07 15.30 28.92
N GLN A 15 -30.83 14.67 29.80
CA GLN A 15 -30.29 14.19 31.06
C GLN A 15 -29.18 13.19 30.70
N SER A 16 -27.93 13.60 30.86
CA SER A 16 -26.78 12.70 30.84
C SER A 16 -26.98 11.72 32.00
N VAL A 17 -27.39 10.49 31.68
CA VAL A 17 -27.30 9.39 32.63
C VAL A 17 -25.81 9.16 32.87
N PRO A 18 -25.27 9.35 34.09
CA PRO A 18 -23.87 9.07 34.35
C PRO A 18 -23.68 7.55 34.35
N GLN A 19 -23.08 7.02 33.28
CA GLN A 19 -22.56 5.66 33.26
C GLN A 19 -21.04 5.68 33.37
N ASN A 20 -20.53 4.75 34.17
CA ASN A 20 -19.26 4.77 34.88
C ASN A 20 -18.07 4.38 33.98
N ASN A 21 -17.80 5.14 32.91
CA ASN A 21 -16.58 4.96 32.11
C ASN A 21 -15.39 5.40 32.94
N SER A 22 -14.40 4.53 33.08
CA SER A 22 -13.30 4.76 34.01
C SER A 22 -11.97 4.60 33.30
N ILE A 23 -11.25 5.72 33.21
CA ILE A 23 -9.92 5.79 32.60
C ILE A 23 -8.92 5.11 33.54
N VAL A 24 -8.09 4.23 32.98
CA VAL A 24 -7.05 3.51 33.72
C VAL A 24 -5.72 4.19 33.43
N GLU A 25 -5.22 4.99 34.36
CA GLU A 25 -3.90 5.63 34.25
C GLU A 25 -2.77 4.73 34.76
N TYR A 26 -3.06 3.91 35.78
CA TYR A 26 -2.10 3.01 36.42
C TYR A 26 -2.68 1.61 36.45
N LEU A 27 -1.91 0.64 35.96
CA LEU A 27 -2.32 -0.74 35.90
C LEU A 27 -1.33 -1.60 36.70
N PRO A 28 -1.76 -2.30 37.77
CA PRO A 28 -0.84 -3.09 38.57
C PRO A 28 -0.08 -4.12 37.72
N GLY A 29 1.23 -4.18 37.93
CA GLY A 29 2.15 -4.99 37.12
C GLY A 29 2.83 -4.21 36.00
N PHE A 30 2.32 -3.04 35.59
CA PHE A 30 3.00 -2.13 34.68
C PHE A 30 3.80 -1.09 35.49
N ASP A 31 5.04 -0.80 35.08
CA ASP A 31 5.89 0.19 35.76
C ASP A 31 5.55 1.62 35.30
N GLY A 32 5.09 2.45 36.24
CA GLY A 32 4.66 3.82 35.96
C GLY A 32 3.26 3.94 35.32
N PRO A 33 2.89 5.16 34.87
CA PRO A 33 1.63 5.39 34.16
C PRO A 33 1.63 4.71 32.79
N LEU A 34 0.45 4.30 32.30
CA LEU A 34 0.32 3.73 30.97
C LEU A 34 0.71 4.75 29.88
N PRO A 35 1.54 4.39 28.90
CA PRO A 35 1.95 5.30 27.82
C PRO A 35 0.87 5.47 26.72
N PHE A 36 -0.29 4.88 26.91
CA PHE A 36 -1.43 4.91 26.00
C PHE A 36 -2.72 5.07 26.80
N TYR A 37 -3.77 5.59 26.15
CA TYR A 37 -5.10 5.70 26.75
C TYR A 37 -5.73 4.31 26.90
N LEU A 38 -6.14 3.95 28.12
CA LEU A 38 -6.93 2.76 28.39
C LEU A 38 -8.19 3.16 29.15
N GLU A 39 -9.33 2.69 28.65
CA GLU A 39 -10.62 2.83 29.30
C GLU A 39 -11.25 1.45 29.49
N THR A 40 -11.88 1.24 30.65
CA THR A 40 -12.64 0.03 30.92
C THR A 40 -14.05 0.37 31.39
N GLY A 41 -14.98 -0.55 31.14
CA GLY A 41 -16.35 -0.35 31.56
C GLY A 41 -17.28 -1.50 31.22
N TYR A 42 -18.55 -1.29 31.56
CA TYR A 42 -19.64 -2.22 31.28
C TYR A 42 -20.73 -1.52 30.49
N ILE A 43 -21.30 -2.23 29.51
CA ILE A 43 -22.54 -1.83 28.85
C ILE A 43 -23.61 -2.89 29.13
N GLY A 44 -24.75 -2.45 29.64
CA GLY A 44 -25.92 -3.29 29.87
C GLY A 44 -26.68 -3.58 28.58
N ILE A 45 -27.13 -4.82 28.41
CA ILE A 45 -27.78 -5.32 27.19
C ILE A 45 -29.22 -5.76 27.50
N GLY A 46 -30.14 -5.45 26.58
CA GLY A 46 -31.57 -5.63 26.75
C GLY A 46 -32.21 -4.52 27.58
N LYS A 47 -33.55 -4.56 27.69
CA LYS A 47 -34.34 -3.54 28.42
C LYS A 47 -34.13 -3.59 29.93
N SER A 48 -33.91 -4.77 30.48
CA SER A 48 -33.65 -5.01 31.90
C SER A 48 -32.16 -4.93 32.25
N GLU A 49 -31.29 -4.75 31.24
CA GLU A 49 -29.83 -4.73 31.37
C GLU A 49 -29.26 -5.92 32.16
N GLU A 50 -29.90 -7.08 32.05
CA GLU A 50 -29.52 -8.28 32.82
C GLU A 50 -28.20 -8.91 32.35
N VAL A 51 -27.77 -8.62 31.12
CA VAL A 51 -26.44 -8.96 30.61
C VAL A 51 -25.56 -7.72 30.65
N GLN A 52 -24.36 -7.86 31.21
CA GLN A 52 -23.38 -6.78 31.36
C GLN A 52 -22.09 -7.20 30.67
N LEU A 53 -21.79 -6.58 29.52
CA LEU A 53 -20.58 -6.88 28.75
C LEU A 53 -19.45 -5.92 29.12
N PHE A 54 -18.31 -6.48 29.50
CA PHE A 54 -17.10 -5.76 29.87
C PHE A 54 -16.24 -5.49 28.62
N TYR A 55 -15.61 -4.32 28.58
CA TYR A 55 -14.71 -3.96 27.49
C TYR A 55 -13.43 -3.29 27.98
N TYR A 56 -12.39 -3.42 27.16
CA TYR A 56 -11.18 -2.60 27.21
C TYR A 56 -11.14 -1.75 25.93
N PHE A 57 -10.99 -0.45 26.06
CA PHE A 57 -10.88 0.47 24.93
C PHE A 57 -9.53 1.17 24.95
N VAL A 58 -8.78 1.04 23.86
CA VAL A 58 -7.50 1.72 23.66
C VAL A 58 -7.62 2.66 22.48
N LYS A 59 -7.32 3.95 22.68
CA LYS A 59 -7.31 4.92 21.58
C LYS A 59 -6.09 4.71 20.70
N SER A 60 -6.24 5.07 19.42
CA SER A 60 -5.10 5.16 18.52
C SER A 60 -4.02 6.06 19.11
N GLU A 61 -2.77 5.61 19.07
CA GLU A 61 -1.60 6.38 19.47
C GLU A 61 -1.22 7.46 18.44
N SER A 62 -1.81 7.44 17.23
CA SER A 62 -1.68 8.52 16.23
C SER A 62 -2.77 9.60 16.36
N ASP A 63 -3.82 9.61 15.53
CA ASP A 63 -4.94 10.56 15.63
C ASP A 63 -6.26 9.80 15.82
N PRO A 64 -6.68 9.52 17.07
CA PRO A 64 -7.87 8.72 17.35
C PRO A 64 -9.18 9.33 16.82
N ARG A 65 -9.19 10.61 16.41
CA ARG A 65 -10.37 11.25 15.79
C ARG A 65 -10.53 10.91 14.31
N LYS A 66 -9.47 10.41 13.66
CA LYS A 66 -9.45 10.08 12.23
C LYS A 66 -9.16 8.61 11.98
N ASP A 67 -8.33 8.02 12.84
CA ASP A 67 -7.89 6.65 12.68
C ASP A 67 -9.05 5.66 12.83
N PRO A 68 -8.98 4.50 12.16
CA PRO A 68 -10.03 3.50 12.23
C PRO A 68 -10.40 3.08 13.66
N LEU A 69 -11.69 2.83 13.89
CA LEU A 69 -12.19 2.16 15.08
C LEU A 69 -12.37 0.67 14.76
N LEU A 70 -11.77 -0.19 15.58
CA LEU A 70 -11.83 -1.63 15.44
C LEU A 70 -12.55 -2.24 16.64
N LEU A 71 -13.53 -3.10 16.39
CA LEU A 71 -14.03 -4.04 17.40
C LEU A 71 -13.22 -5.34 17.30
N TRP A 72 -12.57 -5.74 18.39
CA TRP A 72 -11.82 -7.00 18.48
C TRP A 72 -12.58 -8.05 19.30
N LEU A 73 -12.80 -9.22 18.70
CA LEU A 73 -13.47 -10.36 19.32
C LEU A 73 -12.56 -11.59 19.31
N THR A 74 -12.05 -11.99 20.47
CA THR A 74 -11.37 -13.28 20.61
C THR A 74 -12.39 -14.43 20.53
N GLY A 75 -11.99 -15.55 19.93
CA GLY A 75 -12.87 -16.70 19.72
C GLY A 75 -13.17 -17.56 20.96
N GLY A 76 -13.06 -18.88 20.81
CA GLY A 76 -13.45 -19.88 21.82
C GLY A 76 -14.54 -20.82 21.30
N PRO A 77 -15.83 -20.61 21.64
CA PRO A 77 -16.42 -19.46 22.35
C PRO A 77 -16.06 -19.42 23.84
N GLY A 78 -16.12 -18.23 24.45
CA GLY A 78 -15.89 -18.06 25.89
C GLY A 78 -14.45 -17.75 26.29
N CYS A 79 -13.63 -17.28 25.34
CA CYS A 79 -12.30 -16.76 25.63
C CYS A 79 -12.34 -15.24 25.78
N SER A 80 -11.62 -14.73 26.79
CA SER A 80 -11.52 -13.31 27.06
C SER A 80 -10.73 -12.58 25.97
N SER A 81 -11.27 -11.44 25.53
CA SER A 81 -10.61 -10.50 24.62
C SER A 81 -9.43 -9.76 25.24
N PHE A 82 -9.13 -9.99 26.54
CA PHE A 82 -7.83 -9.66 27.12
C PHE A 82 -6.68 -10.38 26.39
N THR A 83 -6.97 -11.54 25.77
CA THR A 83 -6.01 -12.23 24.89
C THR A 83 -5.58 -11.32 23.74
N GLY A 84 -6.56 -10.68 23.09
CA GLY A 84 -6.35 -9.65 22.08
C GLY A 84 -5.47 -8.49 22.57
N LEU A 85 -5.75 -8.01 23.79
CA LEU A 85 -5.09 -6.85 24.40
C LEU A 85 -3.62 -7.11 24.77
N ALA A 86 -3.29 -8.29 25.30
CA ALA A 86 -1.99 -8.58 25.90
C ALA A 86 -1.11 -9.55 25.09
N TYR A 87 -1.69 -10.47 24.31
CA TYR A 87 -0.91 -11.49 23.59
C TYR A 87 -0.91 -11.28 22.09
N GLU A 88 -1.88 -10.54 21.54
CA GLU A 88 -2.07 -10.45 20.10
C GLU A 88 -1.80 -9.03 19.59
N VAL A 89 -2.85 -8.23 19.38
CA VAL A 89 -2.79 -6.96 18.65
C VAL A 89 -2.70 -5.73 19.55
N GLY A 90 -2.99 -5.85 20.84
CA GLY A 90 -2.98 -4.73 21.79
C GLY A 90 -1.57 -4.28 22.25
N PRO A 91 -1.52 -3.19 23.04
CA PRO A 91 -0.28 -2.51 23.42
C PRO A 91 0.42 -3.13 24.63
N LEU A 92 -0.16 -4.17 25.23
CA LEU A 92 0.40 -4.84 26.40
C LEU A 92 1.08 -6.14 26.03
N ASP A 93 2.00 -6.56 26.89
CA ASP A 93 2.54 -7.92 26.95
C ASP A 93 2.99 -8.24 28.38
N PHE A 94 3.21 -9.52 28.71
CA PHE A 94 3.87 -9.91 29.96
C PHE A 94 5.39 -9.92 29.78
N GLY A 95 6.09 -9.20 30.65
CA GLY A 95 7.57 -9.08 30.66
C GLY A 95 8.29 -10.35 31.14
N GLN A 96 7.54 -11.32 31.67
CA GLN A 96 8.03 -12.61 32.12
C GLN A 96 7.28 -13.76 31.43
N LYS A 97 7.93 -14.93 31.30
CA LYS A 97 7.32 -16.14 30.73
C LYS A 97 6.73 -17.08 31.78
N ALA A 98 7.26 -17.04 33.00
CA ALA A 98 6.88 -17.94 34.07
C ALA A 98 6.37 -17.17 35.29
N TYR A 99 5.47 -17.79 36.04
CA TYR A 99 5.00 -17.25 37.31
C TYR A 99 6.06 -17.49 38.40
N ASN A 100 6.42 -16.43 39.11
CA ASN A 100 7.43 -16.44 40.16
C ASN A 100 6.83 -16.25 41.56
N GLY A 101 5.50 -16.27 41.69
CA GLY A 101 4.78 -16.03 42.95
C GLY A 101 4.44 -14.56 43.23
N SER A 102 4.98 -13.61 42.47
CA SER A 102 4.62 -12.19 42.56
C SER A 102 3.57 -11.80 41.51
N LEU A 103 2.95 -10.64 41.67
CA LEU A 103 2.08 -10.05 40.64
C LEU A 103 2.84 -10.03 39.29
N PRO A 104 2.28 -10.60 38.21
CA PRO A 104 2.95 -10.63 36.92
C PRO A 104 3.24 -9.23 36.37
N ILE A 105 4.43 -9.07 35.78
CA ILE A 105 4.89 -7.80 35.20
C ILE A 105 4.36 -7.64 33.77
N LEU A 106 3.79 -6.48 33.48
CA LEU A 106 3.35 -6.02 32.17
C LEU A 106 4.37 -5.05 31.56
N VAL A 107 4.51 -5.11 30.24
CA VAL A 107 5.38 -4.24 29.43
C VAL A 107 4.64 -3.78 28.18
N SER A 108 5.13 -2.72 27.54
CA SER A 108 4.59 -2.25 26.26
C SER A 108 5.01 -3.14 25.09
N SER A 109 4.07 -3.40 24.19
CA SER A 109 4.30 -4.11 22.93
C SER A 109 4.68 -3.13 21.81
N PRO A 110 5.85 -3.25 21.16
CA PRO A 110 6.26 -2.34 20.08
C PRO A 110 5.46 -2.53 18.78
N TYR A 111 4.74 -3.64 18.62
CA TYR A 111 4.00 -4.01 17.40
C TYR A 111 2.49 -4.08 17.63
N SER A 112 1.94 -3.13 18.37
CA SER A 112 0.49 -3.03 18.56
C SER A 112 -0.20 -2.37 17.38
N TRP A 113 -1.39 -2.88 17.03
CA TRP A 113 -2.26 -2.24 16.05
C TRP A 113 -2.83 -0.91 16.57
N THR A 114 -2.77 -0.66 17.89
CA THR A 114 -3.19 0.63 18.47
C THR A 114 -2.31 1.80 18.03
N LYS A 115 -1.16 1.52 17.40
CA LYS A 115 -0.32 2.55 16.79
C LYS A 115 -0.96 3.29 15.62
N PHE A 116 -2.05 2.78 15.05
CA PHE A 116 -2.74 3.39 13.92
C PHE A 116 -4.26 3.12 13.91
N ALA A 117 -4.82 2.64 15.02
CA ALA A 117 -6.23 2.29 15.14
C ALA A 117 -6.69 2.40 16.60
N SER A 118 -7.91 2.85 16.84
CA SER A 118 -8.54 2.71 18.16
C SER A 118 -9.19 1.32 18.23
N ILE A 119 -9.00 0.59 19.32
CA ILE A 119 -9.46 -0.81 19.42
C ILE A 119 -10.31 -1.01 20.67
N LEU A 120 -11.50 -1.59 20.46
CA LEU A 120 -12.46 -2.00 21.47
C LEU A 120 -12.39 -3.52 21.62
N PHE A 121 -11.73 -4.00 22.68
CA PHE A 121 -11.65 -5.41 23.03
C PHE A 121 -12.87 -5.78 23.88
N LEU A 122 -13.81 -6.52 23.31
CA LEU A 122 -15.08 -6.84 23.96
C LEU A 122 -15.09 -8.26 24.52
N GLU A 123 -15.36 -8.42 25.81
CA GLU A 123 -15.55 -9.73 26.41
C GLU A 123 -17.00 -10.20 26.24
N GLN A 124 -17.21 -11.23 25.44
CA GLN A 124 -18.52 -11.79 25.14
C GLN A 124 -18.41 -13.30 24.89
N PRO A 125 -19.48 -14.09 25.15
CA PRO A 125 -20.76 -13.72 25.76
C PRO A 125 -20.66 -13.50 27.29
N ALA A 126 -21.78 -13.31 27.99
CA ALA A 126 -21.82 -13.31 29.45
C ALA A 126 -21.11 -14.55 30.06
N ASN A 127 -20.44 -14.39 31.21
CA ASN A 127 -19.51 -15.33 31.84
C ASN A 127 -18.13 -15.50 31.15
N THR A 128 -17.84 -14.69 30.13
CA THR A 128 -16.51 -14.59 29.54
C THR A 128 -15.73 -13.46 30.20
N GLY A 129 -14.55 -13.78 30.76
CA GLY A 129 -13.73 -12.80 31.47
C GLY A 129 -14.47 -12.14 32.64
N PHE A 130 -14.62 -10.82 32.59
CA PHE A 130 -15.34 -9.98 33.55
C PHE A 130 -16.79 -9.69 33.16
N SER A 131 -17.26 -10.12 31.99
CA SER A 131 -18.66 -10.04 31.58
C SER A 131 -19.54 -11.00 32.39
N TYR A 132 -20.72 -10.55 32.79
CA TYR A 132 -21.61 -11.32 33.66
C TYR A 132 -23.09 -11.11 33.32
N ALA A 133 -23.94 -11.97 33.86
CA ALA A 133 -25.38 -11.79 33.87
C ALA A 133 -25.91 -11.72 35.31
N THR A 134 -26.95 -10.92 35.54
CA THR A 134 -27.58 -10.77 36.87
C THR A 134 -28.44 -11.98 37.22
N THR A 135 -28.96 -12.70 36.22
CA THR A 135 -29.76 -13.92 36.36
C THR A 135 -29.12 -15.09 35.60
N SER A 136 -29.38 -16.32 36.05
CA SER A 136 -28.89 -17.52 35.36
C SER A 136 -29.50 -17.72 33.99
N GLU A 137 -30.69 -17.18 33.74
CA GLU A 137 -31.38 -17.28 32.46
C GLU A 137 -30.81 -16.28 31.45
N ALA A 138 -30.57 -15.02 31.85
CA ALA A 138 -29.91 -14.03 31.00
C ALA A 138 -28.48 -14.43 30.59
N CYS A 139 -27.86 -15.33 31.35
CA CYS A 139 -26.57 -15.90 31.01
C CYS A 139 -26.61 -16.85 29.80
N LYS A 140 -27.78 -17.42 29.47
CA LYS A 140 -27.93 -18.36 28.36
C LYS A 140 -28.06 -17.60 27.05
N CYS A 141 -27.26 -17.97 26.05
CA CYS A 141 -27.38 -17.40 24.70
C CYS A 141 -27.03 -18.41 23.61
N THR A 142 -27.55 -18.15 22.41
CA THR A 142 -27.15 -18.78 21.16
C THR A 142 -26.12 -17.93 20.41
N ASP A 143 -25.51 -18.46 19.35
CA ASP A 143 -24.63 -17.65 18.47
C ASP A 143 -25.30 -16.38 17.96
N LEU A 144 -26.54 -16.50 17.48
CA LEU A 144 -27.29 -15.37 16.94
C LEU A 144 -27.62 -14.35 18.03
N GLN A 145 -28.04 -14.82 19.22
CA GLN A 145 -28.30 -13.94 20.36
C GLN A 145 -27.03 -13.22 20.81
N ALA A 146 -25.88 -13.91 20.84
CA ALA A 146 -24.60 -13.27 21.16
C ALA A 146 -24.23 -12.20 20.11
N CYS A 147 -24.46 -12.46 18.82
CA CYS A 147 -24.25 -11.47 17.76
C CYS A 147 -25.16 -10.24 17.92
N ASP A 148 -26.44 -10.44 18.26
CA ASP A 148 -27.39 -9.36 18.55
C ASP A 148 -26.95 -8.54 19.77
N GLN A 149 -26.48 -9.20 20.83
CA GLN A 149 -25.97 -8.55 22.02
C GLN A 149 -24.73 -7.69 21.72
N VAL A 150 -23.82 -8.17 20.86
CA VAL A 150 -22.66 -7.38 20.40
C VAL A 150 -23.08 -6.18 19.56
N TYR A 151 -24.08 -6.33 18.68
CA TYR A 151 -24.61 -5.22 17.89
C TYR A 151 -25.30 -4.17 18.78
N GLU A 152 -26.08 -4.58 19.79
CA GLU A 152 -26.67 -3.67 20.77
C GLU A 152 -25.59 -2.96 21.59
N PHE A 153 -24.58 -3.71 22.05
CA PHE A 153 -23.43 -3.18 22.77
C PHE A 153 -22.76 -2.05 21.97
N LEU A 154 -22.42 -2.31 20.70
CA LEU A 154 -21.71 -1.36 19.86
C LEU A 154 -22.50 -0.06 19.68
N ARG A 155 -23.82 -0.16 19.46
CA ARG A 155 -24.68 1.02 19.33
C ARG A 155 -24.74 1.83 20.62
N LYS A 156 -24.93 1.18 21.77
CA LYS A 156 -24.93 1.86 23.08
C LYS A 156 -23.57 2.49 23.38
N TRP A 157 -22.48 1.78 23.06
CA TRP A 157 -21.13 2.29 23.24
C TRP A 157 -20.87 3.53 22.38
N LEU A 158 -21.27 3.53 21.10
CA LEU A 158 -21.14 4.70 20.22
C LEU A 158 -22.03 5.88 20.61
N ILE A 159 -23.19 5.64 21.21
CA ILE A 159 -24.01 6.71 21.80
C ILE A 159 -23.26 7.39 22.95
N ASN A 160 -22.52 6.61 23.75
CA ASN A 160 -21.70 7.12 24.85
C ASN A 160 -20.36 7.72 24.37
N HIS A 161 -19.94 7.43 23.13
CA HIS A 161 -18.68 7.87 22.52
C HIS A 161 -18.91 8.45 21.12
N PRO A 162 -19.68 9.55 21.01
CA PRO A 162 -20.11 10.10 19.73
C PRO A 162 -18.94 10.55 18.85
N GLU A 163 -17.78 10.84 19.42
CA GLU A 163 -16.56 11.22 18.70
C GLU A 163 -16.04 10.13 17.75
N PHE A 164 -16.42 8.86 17.95
CA PHE A 164 -16.00 7.75 17.10
C PHE A 164 -17.01 7.34 16.01
N ILE A 165 -18.19 7.97 15.96
CA ILE A 165 -19.26 7.60 15.00
C ILE A 165 -18.78 7.74 13.55
N LEU A 166 -17.99 8.77 13.25
CA LEU A 166 -17.49 9.05 11.91
C LEU A 166 -16.24 8.25 11.54
N ASN A 167 -15.57 7.61 12.50
CA ASN A 167 -14.34 6.87 12.24
C ASN A 167 -14.61 5.67 11.32
N PRO A 168 -13.71 5.37 10.37
CA PRO A 168 -13.78 4.13 9.60
C PRO A 168 -13.87 2.92 10.54
N PHE A 169 -14.97 2.17 10.48
CA PHE A 169 -15.25 1.09 11.42
C PHE A 169 -14.98 -0.28 10.82
N TYR A 170 -14.29 -1.14 11.59
CA TYR A 170 -13.96 -2.51 11.23
C TYR A 170 -14.30 -3.48 12.36
N VAL A 171 -14.69 -4.71 11.99
CA VAL A 171 -14.86 -5.81 12.95
C VAL A 171 -13.77 -6.85 12.71
N SER A 172 -13.06 -7.22 13.76
CA SER A 172 -11.87 -8.06 13.70
C SER A 172 -11.89 -9.13 14.79
N GLY A 173 -11.25 -10.25 14.53
CA GLY A 173 -11.11 -11.32 15.50
C GLY A 173 -10.61 -12.61 14.89
N ASP A 174 -10.50 -13.63 15.72
CA ASP A 174 -9.88 -14.91 15.37
C ASP A 174 -10.72 -16.13 15.76
N SER A 175 -10.35 -17.29 15.20
CA SER A 175 -10.86 -18.59 15.60
C SER A 175 -12.39 -18.70 15.46
N TYR A 176 -13.12 -18.93 16.55
CA TYR A 176 -14.59 -19.00 16.56
C TYR A 176 -15.28 -17.71 16.09
N SER A 177 -14.58 -16.56 16.16
CA SER A 177 -15.09 -15.30 15.62
C SER A 177 -15.29 -15.33 14.11
N GLY A 178 -14.74 -16.32 13.40
CA GLY A 178 -15.13 -16.63 12.02
C GLY A 178 -16.63 -16.91 11.86
N ILE A 179 -17.32 -17.45 12.87
CA ILE A 179 -18.76 -17.68 12.81
C ILE A 179 -19.54 -16.39 13.12
N THR A 180 -19.14 -15.66 14.16
CA THR A 180 -19.92 -14.53 14.69
C THR A 180 -19.70 -13.23 13.92
N ILE A 181 -18.47 -12.91 13.51
CA ILE A 181 -18.16 -11.64 12.83
C ILE A 181 -18.96 -11.44 11.54
N PRO A 182 -19.09 -12.43 10.62
CA PRO A 182 -19.91 -12.23 9.43
C PRO A 182 -21.36 -11.87 9.75
N VAL A 183 -21.94 -12.43 10.81
CA VAL A 183 -23.29 -12.11 11.26
C VAL A 183 -23.35 -10.71 11.88
N ILE A 184 -22.38 -10.34 12.72
CA ILE A 184 -22.31 -9.00 13.33
C ILE A 184 -22.18 -7.92 12.25
N VAL A 185 -21.31 -8.13 11.26
CA VAL A 185 -21.14 -7.21 10.12
C VAL A 185 -22.44 -7.10 9.31
N GLN A 186 -23.14 -8.21 9.11
CA GLN A 186 -24.46 -8.20 8.48
C GLN A 186 -25.47 -7.38 9.29
N LEU A 187 -25.58 -7.58 10.61
CA LEU A 187 -26.49 -6.85 11.48
C LEU A 187 -26.21 -5.34 11.46
N ILE A 188 -24.93 -4.96 11.45
CA ILE A 188 -24.51 -3.55 11.31
C ILE A 188 -24.95 -3.02 9.95
N SER A 189 -24.66 -3.73 8.86
CA SER A 189 -25.05 -3.32 7.51
C SER A 189 -26.56 -3.16 7.34
N ASP A 190 -27.34 -4.10 7.87
CA ASP A 190 -28.80 -4.05 7.79
C ASP A 190 -29.35 -2.93 8.67
N GLY A 191 -28.68 -2.63 9.78
CA GLY A 191 -28.96 -1.46 10.61
C GLY A 191 -28.73 -0.14 9.89
N ILE A 192 -27.64 -0.02 9.13
CA ILE A 192 -27.33 1.16 8.30
C ILE A 192 -28.42 1.34 7.23
N GLU A 193 -28.78 0.26 6.53
CA GLU A 193 -29.84 0.29 5.50
C GLU A 193 -31.22 0.64 6.09
N ALA A 194 -31.50 0.21 7.31
CA ALA A 194 -32.72 0.54 8.03
C ALA A 194 -32.68 1.94 8.70
N GLY A 195 -31.58 2.69 8.58
CA GLY A 195 -31.42 4.01 9.20
C GLY A 195 -31.40 3.98 10.74
N LYS A 196 -30.89 2.90 11.35
CA LYS A 196 -30.79 2.77 12.81
C LYS A 196 -29.61 3.58 13.34
N GLU A 197 -29.90 4.62 14.12
CA GLU A 197 -28.86 5.46 14.76
C GLU A 197 -28.14 4.75 15.92
N PRO A 198 -26.84 5.03 16.18
CA PRO A 198 -25.96 5.85 15.35
C PRO A 198 -25.60 5.14 14.05
N LEU A 199 -25.54 5.87 12.94
CA LEU A 199 -25.07 5.35 11.65
C LEU A 199 -23.58 5.00 11.72
N ILE A 200 -23.27 3.70 11.71
CA ILE A 200 -21.91 3.18 11.82
C ILE A 200 -21.19 3.30 10.46
N ASN A 201 -20.02 3.91 10.42
CA ASN A 201 -19.21 4.05 9.21
C ASN A 201 -18.43 2.75 8.87
N LEU A 202 -19.14 1.65 8.67
CA LEU A 202 -18.59 0.32 8.40
C LEU A 202 -17.81 0.27 7.07
N LYS A 203 -16.54 -0.16 7.12
CA LYS A 203 -15.66 -0.29 5.94
C LYS A 203 -15.27 -1.72 5.60
N GLY A 204 -15.25 -2.61 6.57
CA GLY A 204 -14.84 -3.99 6.34
C GLY A 204 -14.65 -4.80 7.61
N TYR A 205 -14.04 -5.96 7.46
CA TYR A 205 -13.78 -6.88 8.57
C TYR A 205 -12.50 -7.69 8.34
N SER A 206 -11.93 -8.25 9.41
CA SER A 206 -10.79 -9.17 9.31
C SER A 206 -10.98 -10.42 10.15
N LEU A 207 -10.61 -11.57 9.60
CA LEU A 207 -10.74 -12.87 10.25
C LEU A 207 -9.40 -13.60 10.31
N GLY A 208 -8.91 -13.86 11.52
CA GLY A 208 -7.72 -14.67 11.78
C GLY A 208 -8.07 -16.13 12.03
N ASN A 209 -7.46 -17.05 11.29
CA ASN A 209 -7.68 -18.49 11.42
C ASN A 209 -9.18 -18.86 11.58
N PRO A 210 -10.08 -18.37 10.70
CA PRO A 210 -11.52 -18.43 10.95
C PRO A 210 -12.08 -19.84 10.86
N LYS A 211 -12.75 -20.27 11.93
CA LYS A 211 -13.47 -21.54 11.93
C LYS A 211 -14.72 -21.45 11.05
N HIS A 212 -14.81 -22.32 10.05
CA HIS A 212 -15.99 -22.52 9.19
C HIS A 212 -16.21 -24.01 8.93
N PHE A 213 -17.47 -24.43 8.85
CA PHE A 213 -17.84 -25.78 8.42
C PHE A 213 -18.62 -25.73 7.10
N PRO A 214 -17.99 -25.98 5.94
CA PRO A 214 -18.75 -26.33 4.75
C PRO A 214 -19.42 -27.69 4.93
N GLU A 215 -20.63 -27.87 4.37
CA GLU A 215 -21.43 -29.11 4.40
C GLU A 215 -20.71 -30.35 3.83
N LYS A 216 -19.54 -30.17 3.21
CA LYS A 216 -18.61 -31.26 2.86
C LYS A 216 -17.21 -30.94 3.39
N PRO A 217 -16.67 -31.76 4.32
CA PRO A 217 -15.38 -31.47 4.92
C PRO A 217 -14.25 -31.61 3.89
N ILE A 218 -13.64 -30.48 3.52
CA ILE A 218 -12.33 -30.47 2.83
C ILE A 218 -11.25 -30.38 3.91
N THR A 219 -11.22 -31.35 4.84
CA THR A 219 -10.11 -31.53 5.78
C THR A 219 -9.01 -32.30 5.07
N LYS A 220 -8.09 -31.57 4.43
CA LYS A 220 -7.06 -32.17 3.58
C LYS A 220 -5.65 -32.24 4.19
N PHE A 221 -5.43 -31.81 5.42
CA PHE A 221 -4.03 -31.54 5.81
C PHE A 221 -3.28 -32.58 6.65
N LEU A 222 -3.92 -33.58 7.25
CA LEU A 222 -3.11 -34.57 7.99
C LEU A 222 -3.49 -36.01 7.76
N ILE A 223 -4.20 -36.26 6.67
CA ILE A 223 -4.70 -37.58 6.44
C ILE A 223 -4.02 -38.14 5.21
N VAL A 224 -2.98 -38.96 5.49
CA VAL A 224 -2.22 -39.78 4.54
C VAL A 224 -3.15 -40.20 3.39
N MET A 225 -2.69 -40.11 2.14
CA MET A 225 -3.47 -40.53 0.95
C MET A 225 -4.22 -41.86 1.17
N SER A 226 -3.61 -42.78 1.93
CA SER A 226 -4.19 -44.04 2.41
C SER A 226 -5.46 -43.87 3.24
N LEU A 227 -5.47 -43.05 4.29
CA LEU A 227 -6.65 -42.79 5.11
C LEU A 227 -7.74 -42.06 4.32
N ASN A 228 -7.40 -41.16 3.39
CA ASN A 228 -8.40 -40.54 2.51
C ASN A 228 -9.07 -41.57 1.59
N LYS A 229 -8.29 -42.51 1.05
CA LYS A 229 -8.82 -43.63 0.27
C LYS A 229 -9.71 -44.57 1.10
N ILE A 230 -9.31 -44.85 2.35
CA ILE A 230 -10.00 -45.80 3.24
C ILE A 230 -11.28 -45.18 3.86
N CYS A 231 -11.20 -43.92 4.30
CA CYS A 231 -12.29 -43.20 4.98
C CYS A 231 -13.18 -42.39 4.03
N LYS A 232 -12.91 -42.40 2.72
CA LYS A 232 -13.64 -41.65 1.69
C LYS A 232 -13.72 -40.13 1.95
N GLY A 233 -12.80 -39.59 2.74
CA GLY A 233 -12.75 -38.17 3.08
C GLY A 233 -13.72 -37.69 4.17
N ASP A 234 -14.53 -38.57 4.78
CA ASP A 234 -15.37 -38.22 5.94
C ASP A 234 -14.68 -38.67 7.24
N TYR A 235 -14.26 -37.69 8.03
CA TYR A 235 -13.55 -37.89 9.30
C TYR A 235 -14.30 -37.36 10.51
N LEU A 236 -15.47 -36.74 10.28
CA LEU A 236 -16.35 -36.23 11.33
C LEU A 236 -17.38 -37.30 11.69
N ASN A 237 -17.92 -37.98 10.67
CA ASN A 237 -18.90 -39.05 10.83
C ASN A 237 -18.34 -40.35 10.25
N ILE A 238 -17.27 -40.86 10.85
CA ILE A 238 -16.66 -42.11 10.41
C ILE A 238 -17.69 -43.23 10.51
N ASP A 239 -17.98 -43.86 9.38
CA ASP A 239 -18.84 -45.04 9.31
C ASP A 239 -18.29 -46.12 10.26
N PRO A 240 -19.01 -46.45 11.36
CA PRO A 240 -18.53 -47.41 12.35
C PRO A 240 -18.39 -48.83 11.79
N THR A 241 -18.99 -49.11 10.62
CA THR A 241 -18.83 -50.39 9.92
C THR A 241 -17.50 -50.49 9.16
N ASN A 242 -16.88 -49.34 8.83
CA ASN A 242 -15.57 -49.28 8.19
C ASN A 242 -14.46 -49.38 9.24
N LYS A 243 -14.27 -50.59 9.77
CA LYS A 243 -13.27 -50.88 10.82
C LYS A 243 -11.87 -50.38 10.48
N LEU A 244 -11.47 -50.52 9.21
CA LEU A 244 -10.15 -50.07 8.73
C LEU A 244 -10.00 -48.54 8.80
N CYS A 245 -11.06 -47.78 8.53
CA CYS A 245 -11.04 -46.33 8.72
C CYS A 245 -10.96 -45.97 10.21
N VAL A 246 -11.79 -46.59 11.05
CA VAL A 246 -11.81 -46.33 12.50
C VAL A 246 -10.44 -46.59 13.13
N GLU A 247 -9.81 -47.72 12.81
CA GLU A 247 -8.50 -48.11 13.34
C GLU A 247 -7.39 -47.16 12.86
N ASN A 248 -7.33 -46.87 11.56
CA ASN A 248 -6.33 -45.97 11.02
C ASN A 248 -6.51 -44.53 11.53
N PHE A 249 -7.76 -44.09 11.71
CA PHE A 249 -8.04 -42.75 12.23
C PHE A 249 -7.65 -42.64 13.71
N LYS A 250 -7.91 -43.70 14.50
CA LYS A 250 -7.44 -43.80 15.87
C LYS A 250 -5.91 -43.78 15.94
N MET A 251 -5.23 -44.54 15.07
CA MET A 251 -3.78 -44.53 14.96
C MET A 251 -3.25 -43.13 14.60
N PHE A 252 -3.89 -42.46 13.64
CA PHE A 252 -3.56 -41.08 13.28
C PHE A 252 -3.70 -40.13 14.47
N LYS A 253 -4.82 -40.18 15.22
CA LYS A 253 -5.01 -39.37 16.42
C LYS A 253 -3.92 -39.61 17.47
N ASN A 254 -3.50 -40.86 17.66
CA ASN A 254 -2.41 -41.20 18.57
C ASN A 254 -1.08 -40.58 18.10
N LEU A 255 -0.76 -40.69 16.81
CA LEU A 255 0.49 -40.15 16.24
C LEU A 255 0.61 -38.62 16.39
N VAL A 256 -0.50 -37.90 16.28
CA VAL A 256 -0.51 -36.42 16.38
C VAL A 256 -0.83 -35.90 17.79
N SER A 257 -1.15 -36.77 18.75
CA SER A 257 -1.57 -36.39 20.10
C SER A 257 -0.53 -35.58 20.90
N SER A 258 0.75 -35.68 20.52
CA SER A 258 1.87 -34.98 21.18
C SER A 258 2.27 -33.67 20.48
N ILE A 259 1.59 -33.28 19.40
CA ILE A 259 1.87 -32.05 18.66
C ILE A 259 1.08 -30.91 19.30
N ASN A 260 1.71 -29.75 19.47
CA ASN A 260 0.99 -28.53 19.80
C ASN A 260 0.13 -28.11 18.60
N ASP A 261 -1.18 -28.31 18.72
CA ASP A 261 -2.14 -28.07 17.64
C ASP A 261 -2.31 -26.59 17.30
N GLN A 262 -1.95 -25.66 18.19
CA GLN A 262 -1.99 -24.22 17.92
C GLN A 262 -0.72 -23.70 17.23
N GLN A 263 0.40 -24.42 17.34
CA GLN A 263 1.69 -24.06 16.75
C GLN A 263 2.58 -25.30 16.67
N ILE A 264 2.57 -25.98 15.53
CA ILE A 264 3.24 -27.29 15.37
C ILE A 264 4.76 -27.25 15.58
N LEU A 265 5.37 -26.05 15.53
CA LEU A 265 6.81 -25.87 15.77
C LEU A 265 7.17 -25.72 17.26
N GLU A 266 6.19 -25.60 18.14
CA GLU A 266 6.41 -25.47 19.59
C GLU A 266 6.11 -26.80 20.32
N PRO A 267 6.78 -27.09 21.44
CA PRO A 267 6.50 -28.28 22.25
C PRO A 267 5.08 -28.21 22.83
N PHE A 268 4.43 -29.37 22.95
CA PHE A 268 3.14 -29.47 23.64
C PHE A 268 3.34 -29.38 25.15
N CYS A 269 2.73 -28.36 25.77
CA CYS A 269 2.86 -28.06 27.20
C CYS A 269 1.51 -28.11 27.94
N GLY A 270 0.56 -28.88 27.43
CA GLY A 270 -0.81 -28.94 27.96
C GLY A 270 -1.71 -27.83 27.42
N THR A 271 -2.91 -27.73 28.00
CA THR A 271 -3.94 -26.76 27.62
C THR A 271 -4.22 -25.79 28.77
N ASP A 272 -4.47 -24.51 28.47
CA ASP A 272 -4.80 -23.48 29.48
C ASP A 272 -6.26 -23.58 30.03
N SER A 273 -6.93 -24.74 29.89
CA SER A 273 -8.33 -24.92 30.28
C SER A 273 -8.47 -25.44 31.72
N GLU A 274 -9.54 -25.03 32.41
CA GLU A 274 -9.82 -25.37 33.83
C GLU A 274 -9.89 -26.89 34.12
N GLU A 275 -10.03 -27.77 33.13
CA GLU A 275 -10.54 -29.14 33.37
C GLU A 275 -9.53 -30.29 33.47
N HIS A 276 -8.26 -30.17 33.05
CA HIS A 276 -7.33 -31.32 33.18
C HIS A 276 -5.88 -30.91 33.54
N PRO A 277 -5.29 -31.45 34.64
CA PRO A 277 -3.84 -31.37 34.82
C PRO A 277 -3.14 -32.12 33.66
N PRO A 278 -2.01 -31.63 33.13
CA PRO A 278 -1.34 -32.27 32.01
C PRO A 278 -0.85 -33.67 32.42
N GLN A 279 -1.59 -34.70 32.02
CA GLN A 279 -1.02 -36.04 31.96
C GLN A 279 -0.11 -36.10 30.73
N LEU A 280 1.18 -35.89 30.97
CA LEU A 280 2.25 -36.14 29.99
C LEU A 280 2.31 -37.64 29.72
N SER A 281 1.49 -38.12 28.79
CA SER A 281 1.64 -39.44 28.18
C SER A 281 1.71 -39.30 26.67
N SER A 282 2.89 -39.55 26.09
CA SER A 282 3.03 -39.71 24.64
C SER A 282 2.99 -41.20 24.30
N GLU A 283 2.10 -41.63 23.40
CA GLU A 283 2.13 -42.97 22.79
C GLU A 283 2.65 -42.90 21.34
N ARG A 284 3.83 -43.52 21.12
CA ARG A 284 4.54 -44.02 19.89
C ARG A 284 4.54 -43.21 18.57
N ARG A 285 5.70 -43.19 17.87
CA ARG A 285 5.89 -42.65 16.50
C ARG A 285 6.44 -43.65 15.44
N SER A 286 6.61 -44.94 15.74
CA SER A 286 7.13 -45.95 14.76
C SER A 286 6.68 -47.38 15.08
N LEU A 287 6.64 -48.26 14.06
CA LEU A 287 6.26 -49.68 14.12
C LEU A 287 7.43 -50.64 14.46
N GLU A 288 8.70 -50.18 14.47
CA GLU A 288 9.88 -51.08 14.42
C GLU A 288 10.97 -50.91 15.52
N GLU A 289 10.83 -50.06 16.54
CA GLU A 289 11.91 -49.84 17.53
C GLU A 289 11.47 -49.99 19.01
N ASP A 290 12.37 -50.54 19.83
CA ASP A 290 12.19 -50.82 21.27
C ASP A 290 12.38 -49.57 22.19
N PHE A 291 11.63 -49.58 23.30
CA PHE A 291 11.30 -48.47 24.23
C PHE A 291 12.47 -47.67 24.85
N ILE A 292 12.33 -46.32 24.87
CA ILE A 292 12.85 -45.46 25.94
C ILE A 292 11.75 -44.44 26.34
N PHE A 293 11.30 -44.51 27.60
CA PHE A 293 10.40 -43.50 28.20
C PHE A 293 11.17 -42.19 28.43
N GLN A 294 10.94 -41.17 27.60
CA GLN A 294 11.40 -39.82 27.89
C GLN A 294 10.28 -39.04 28.56
N LYS A 295 10.34 -38.91 29.89
CA LYS A 295 9.66 -37.81 30.60
C LYS A 295 10.20 -36.51 30.00
N PHE A 296 9.38 -35.74 29.30
CA PHE A 296 9.77 -34.38 28.93
C PHE A 296 10.01 -33.59 30.21
N ASP A 297 11.16 -32.92 30.25
CA ASP A 297 11.67 -32.22 31.42
C ASP A 297 10.73 -31.06 31.77
N ASP A 298 10.33 -30.98 33.05
CA ASP A 298 9.44 -29.97 33.65
C ASP A 298 9.92 -28.52 33.38
N PHE A 299 11.19 -28.38 32.99
CA PHE A 299 11.85 -27.15 32.62
C PHE A 299 11.37 -26.53 31.29
N ILE A 300 11.15 -27.34 30.24
CA ILE A 300 10.82 -26.82 28.88
C ILE A 300 9.48 -26.09 28.89
N CYS A 301 8.50 -26.60 29.65
CA CYS A 301 7.17 -26.00 29.70
C CYS A 301 7.05 -24.80 30.64
N ARG A 302 8.02 -24.56 31.53
CA ARG A 302 8.04 -23.37 32.39
C ARG A 302 8.27 -22.08 31.61
N GLU A 303 8.95 -22.13 30.47
CA GLU A 303 9.15 -20.99 29.58
C GLU A 303 8.25 -21.01 28.34
N SER A 304 7.22 -21.86 28.32
CA SER A 304 6.29 -21.97 27.20
C SER A 304 5.30 -20.81 27.15
N ARG A 305 4.62 -20.65 26.01
CA ARG A 305 3.49 -19.71 25.89
C ARG A 305 2.32 -20.08 26.80
N VAL A 306 2.12 -21.36 27.08
CA VAL A 306 1.13 -21.84 28.07
C VAL A 306 1.43 -21.25 29.45
N ALA A 307 2.69 -21.32 29.88
CA ALA A 307 3.13 -20.70 31.15
C ALA A 307 2.91 -19.18 31.14
N LYS A 308 3.19 -18.51 30.01
CA LYS A 308 2.95 -17.07 29.84
C LYS A 308 1.46 -16.75 29.89
N ARG A 309 0.59 -17.53 29.24
CA ARG A 309 -0.86 -17.34 29.24
C ARG A 309 -1.45 -17.47 30.64
N ASN A 310 -0.92 -18.39 31.46
CA ASN A 310 -1.33 -18.53 32.87
C ASN A 310 -1.05 -17.27 33.71
N LEU A 311 -0.12 -16.40 33.30
CA LEU A 311 0.11 -15.11 33.98
C LEU A 311 -1.13 -14.22 33.96
N SER A 312 -1.90 -14.21 32.87
CA SER A 312 -3.17 -13.49 32.83
C SER A 312 -4.16 -13.95 33.90
N THR A 313 -4.17 -15.26 34.23
CA THR A 313 -5.02 -15.78 35.30
C THR A 313 -4.57 -15.28 36.67
N TYR A 314 -3.28 -15.29 36.97
CA TYR A 314 -2.77 -14.74 38.24
C TYR A 314 -2.97 -13.23 38.33
N TRP A 315 -2.76 -12.52 37.23
CA TRP A 315 -2.88 -11.08 37.15
C TRP A 315 -4.34 -10.62 37.28
N ALA A 316 -5.27 -11.16 36.49
CA ALA A 316 -6.68 -10.75 36.48
C ALA A 316 -7.44 -11.13 37.76
N ASN A 317 -6.93 -12.09 38.53
CA ASN A 317 -7.49 -12.45 39.84
C ASN A 317 -6.87 -11.68 41.01
N ASP A 318 -5.86 -10.84 40.81
CA ASP A 318 -5.37 -9.96 41.86
C ASP A 318 -6.43 -8.87 42.16
N PRO A 319 -6.85 -8.69 43.43
CA PRO A 319 -7.88 -7.71 43.77
C PRO A 319 -7.53 -6.27 43.36
N ARG A 320 -6.23 -5.92 43.36
CA ARG A 320 -5.75 -4.59 42.94
C ARG A 320 -5.92 -4.39 41.45
N VAL A 321 -5.74 -5.44 40.65
CA VAL A 321 -5.98 -5.40 39.20
C VAL A 321 -7.47 -5.22 38.92
N GLN A 322 -8.33 -5.99 39.58
CA GLN A 322 -9.78 -5.84 39.42
C GLN A 322 -10.27 -4.45 39.82
N GLU A 323 -9.72 -3.89 40.89
CA GLU A 323 -9.99 -2.50 41.30
C GLU A 323 -9.53 -1.49 40.26
N ALA A 324 -8.30 -1.60 39.74
CA ALA A 324 -7.77 -0.72 38.71
C ALA A 324 -8.52 -0.82 37.37
N LEU A 325 -9.05 -1.99 37.03
CA LEU A 325 -9.89 -2.22 35.85
C LEU A 325 -11.37 -1.86 36.08
N HIS A 326 -11.73 -1.38 37.27
CA HIS A 326 -13.11 -1.01 37.63
C HIS A 326 -14.10 -2.18 37.53
N VAL A 327 -13.63 -3.40 37.81
CA VAL A 327 -14.46 -4.60 37.90
C VAL A 327 -15.37 -4.48 39.13
N ARG A 328 -16.66 -4.69 38.92
CA ARG A 328 -17.67 -4.55 39.99
C ARG A 328 -17.50 -5.65 41.03
N LYS A 329 -17.31 -5.28 42.31
CA LYS A 329 -17.10 -6.26 43.40
C LYS A 329 -18.30 -7.22 43.50
N GLY A 330 -18.00 -8.52 43.60
CA GLY A 330 -19.01 -9.57 43.78
C GLY A 330 -19.77 -10.01 42.52
N THR A 331 -19.52 -9.41 41.35
CA THR A 331 -20.14 -9.86 40.09
C THR A 331 -19.44 -11.10 39.51
N ILE A 332 -18.14 -11.21 39.77
CA ILE A 332 -17.29 -12.32 39.32
C ILE A 332 -17.33 -13.43 40.36
N ARG A 333 -18.25 -14.39 40.16
CA ARG A 333 -18.54 -15.47 41.14
C ARG A 333 -17.52 -16.61 41.15
N ARG A 334 -16.68 -16.69 40.12
CA ARG A 334 -15.62 -17.70 39.96
C ARG A 334 -14.33 -16.98 39.58
N PRO A 335 -13.14 -17.51 39.91
CA PRO A 335 -11.89 -16.94 39.44
C PRO A 335 -11.93 -16.68 37.93
N TRP A 336 -11.42 -15.52 37.53
CA TRP A 336 -11.25 -15.16 36.12
C TRP A 336 -10.38 -16.22 35.45
N ALA A 337 -10.74 -16.60 34.23
CA ALA A 337 -9.99 -17.54 33.41
C ALA A 337 -9.93 -17.01 31.98
N ARG A 338 -8.78 -17.23 31.31
CA ARG A 338 -8.57 -16.78 29.93
C ARG A 338 -9.61 -17.37 28.97
N CYS A 339 -9.92 -18.66 29.10
CA CYS A 339 -10.95 -19.34 28.34
C CYS A 339 -11.77 -20.26 29.24
N ARG A 340 -13.10 -20.11 29.24
CA ARG A 340 -13.99 -20.96 30.03
C ARG A 340 -14.76 -21.91 29.13
N GLN A 341 -14.21 -23.09 28.83
CA GLN A 341 -14.86 -24.05 27.93
C GLN A 341 -16.20 -24.60 28.47
N SER A 342 -16.38 -24.63 29.80
CA SER A 342 -17.62 -25.08 30.42
C SER A 342 -18.85 -24.26 30.02
N ILE A 343 -18.70 -23.07 29.42
CA ILE A 343 -19.87 -22.31 28.94
C ILE A 343 -20.60 -23.05 27.83
N MET A 344 -19.90 -23.85 27.01
CA MET A 344 -20.51 -24.61 25.90
C MET A 344 -21.48 -25.69 26.39
N SER A 345 -21.32 -26.18 27.62
CA SER A 345 -22.21 -27.19 28.21
C SER A 345 -23.25 -26.60 29.16
N THR A 346 -23.18 -25.30 29.48
CA THR A 346 -24.00 -24.70 30.54
C THR A 346 -24.80 -23.48 30.12
N SER A 347 -24.22 -22.59 29.29
CA SER A 347 -24.82 -21.28 29.00
C SER A 347 -24.71 -20.82 27.54
N TYR A 348 -23.96 -21.52 26.69
CA TYR A 348 -23.81 -21.15 25.28
C TYR A 348 -24.26 -22.29 24.36
N THR A 349 -25.28 -22.02 23.55
CA THR A 349 -25.85 -23.01 22.63
C THR A 349 -25.42 -22.69 21.20
N VAL A 350 -24.63 -23.58 20.59
CA VAL A 350 -24.26 -23.42 19.19
C VAL A 350 -25.45 -23.77 18.29
N THR A 351 -25.89 -22.82 17.47
CA THR A 351 -27.12 -22.89 16.65
C THR A 351 -26.86 -22.88 15.15
N PHE A 352 -25.74 -22.34 14.69
CA PHE A 352 -25.33 -22.48 13.28
C PHE A 352 -23.79 -22.52 13.16
N MET A 353 -23.31 -23.34 12.22
CA MET A 353 -21.89 -23.60 12.02
C MET A 353 -21.38 -23.13 10.64
N ASN A 354 -22.27 -22.52 9.85
CA ASN A 354 -22.00 -22.08 8.49
C ASN A 354 -22.29 -20.59 8.33
N SER A 355 -21.24 -19.75 8.36
CA SER A 355 -21.33 -18.31 8.14
C SER A 355 -21.10 -17.90 6.67
N ILE A 356 -20.92 -18.86 5.74
CA ILE A 356 -20.73 -18.59 4.31
C ILE A 356 -21.87 -17.75 3.70
N PRO A 357 -23.16 -18.01 3.99
CA PRO A 357 -24.24 -17.17 3.45
C PRO A 357 -24.11 -15.70 3.83
N TYR A 358 -23.68 -15.41 5.07
CA TYR A 358 -23.44 -14.06 5.53
C TYR A 358 -22.23 -13.43 4.85
N LEU A 359 -21.13 -14.18 4.68
CA LEU A 359 -19.95 -13.73 3.94
C LEU A 359 -20.30 -13.33 2.50
N VAL A 360 -21.09 -14.14 1.79
CA VAL A 360 -21.55 -13.85 0.43
C VAL A 360 -22.36 -12.55 0.41
N ASN A 361 -23.26 -12.37 1.38
CA ASN A 361 -24.14 -11.20 1.43
C ASN A 361 -23.38 -9.90 1.78
N ILE A 362 -22.53 -9.91 2.81
CA ILE A 362 -21.72 -8.71 3.11
C ILE A 362 -20.70 -8.43 2.01
N SER A 363 -20.21 -9.46 1.31
CA SER A 363 -19.33 -9.29 0.17
C SER A 363 -20.03 -8.65 -1.03
N SER A 364 -21.31 -8.97 -1.29
CA SER A 364 -22.07 -8.35 -2.38
C SER A 364 -22.38 -6.88 -2.11
N LYS A 365 -22.42 -6.47 -0.83
CA LYS A 365 -22.52 -5.08 -0.39
C LYS A 365 -21.19 -4.29 -0.52
N GLY A 366 -20.10 -4.94 -0.95
CA GLY A 366 -18.83 -4.29 -1.27
C GLY A 366 -17.88 -4.09 -0.08
N TYR A 367 -18.20 -4.63 1.09
CA TYR A 367 -17.32 -4.54 2.26
C TYR A 367 -16.02 -5.32 2.06
N ARG A 368 -14.91 -4.66 2.34
CA ARG A 368 -13.57 -5.24 2.18
C ARG A 368 -13.28 -6.26 3.28
N SER A 369 -12.53 -7.32 2.96
CA SER A 369 -12.14 -8.32 3.95
C SER A 369 -10.66 -8.68 3.93
N LEU A 370 -10.09 -8.88 5.12
CA LEU A 370 -8.79 -9.52 5.31
C LEU A 370 -9.01 -10.87 5.97
N ILE A 371 -8.71 -11.94 5.27
CA ILE A 371 -8.69 -13.27 5.84
C ILE A 371 -7.23 -13.65 6.02
N TYR A 372 -6.80 -14.07 7.20
CA TYR A 372 -5.45 -14.55 7.40
C TYR A 372 -5.44 -15.88 8.16
N SER A 373 -4.41 -16.69 7.96
CA SER A 373 -4.26 -17.97 8.67
C SER A 373 -2.81 -18.25 8.99
N GLY A 374 -2.52 -18.58 10.24
CA GLY A 374 -1.27 -19.24 10.58
C GLY A 374 -1.10 -20.54 9.80
N ASP A 375 0.01 -20.69 9.09
CA ASP A 375 0.33 -21.89 8.33
C ASP A 375 0.84 -23.04 9.21
N HIS A 376 1.08 -22.78 10.49
CA HIS A 376 1.42 -23.76 11.52
C HIS A 376 0.24 -24.12 12.43
N ASP A 377 -0.96 -23.64 12.13
CA ASP A 377 -2.17 -23.96 12.88
C ASP A 377 -2.77 -25.30 12.45
N MET A 378 -2.99 -26.21 13.40
CA MET A 378 -3.73 -27.46 13.21
C MET A 378 -5.18 -27.40 13.73
N VAL A 379 -5.54 -26.41 14.56
CA VAL A 379 -6.91 -26.19 15.05
C VAL A 379 -7.80 -25.72 13.90
N VAL A 380 -7.35 -24.72 13.13
CA VAL A 380 -8.00 -24.28 11.88
C VAL A 380 -6.94 -24.20 10.77
N PRO A 381 -6.63 -25.35 10.13
CA PRO A 381 -5.61 -25.39 9.09
C PRO A 381 -5.91 -24.41 7.96
N PHE A 382 -4.89 -23.68 7.51
CA PHE A 382 -5.04 -22.65 6.48
C PHE A 382 -5.66 -23.18 5.17
N GLN A 383 -5.51 -24.48 4.88
CA GLN A 383 -6.13 -25.13 3.71
C GLN A 383 -7.65 -25.24 3.84
N SER A 384 -8.18 -25.35 5.06
CA SER A 384 -9.63 -25.24 5.31
C SER A 384 -10.11 -23.85 4.90
N THR A 385 -9.35 -22.82 5.27
CA THR A 385 -9.60 -21.43 4.86
C THR A 385 -9.59 -21.28 3.35
N GLN A 386 -8.55 -21.81 2.68
CA GLN A 386 -8.47 -21.81 1.23
C GLN A 386 -9.64 -22.56 0.56
N ALA A 387 -10.10 -23.66 1.16
CA ALA A 387 -11.15 -24.49 0.60
C ALA A 387 -12.49 -23.75 0.56
N TRP A 388 -12.88 -23.08 1.64
CA TRP A 388 -14.13 -22.31 1.64
C TRP A 388 -13.98 -21.01 0.83
N ILE A 389 -12.82 -20.36 0.83
CA ILE A 389 -12.55 -19.20 -0.06
C ILE A 389 -12.73 -19.62 -1.52
N LYS A 390 -12.22 -20.80 -1.89
CA LYS A 390 -12.40 -21.36 -3.23
C LYS A 390 -13.88 -21.67 -3.54
N TYR A 391 -14.64 -22.13 -2.55
CA TYR A 391 -16.06 -22.39 -2.69
C TYR A 391 -16.88 -21.12 -3.03
N LEU A 392 -16.44 -19.95 -2.56
CA LEU A 392 -17.07 -18.66 -2.91
C LEU A 392 -16.94 -18.29 -4.40
N ASN A 393 -15.98 -18.90 -5.11
CA ASN A 393 -15.81 -18.77 -6.57
C ASN A 393 -15.61 -17.32 -7.09
N TYR A 394 -14.98 -16.45 -6.30
CA TYR A 394 -14.56 -15.12 -6.75
C TYR A 394 -13.32 -15.18 -7.64
N SER A 395 -13.22 -14.27 -8.61
CA SER A 395 -12.06 -14.19 -9.51
C SER A 395 -10.81 -13.72 -8.77
N ILE A 396 -9.65 -14.30 -9.06
CA ILE A 396 -8.37 -13.90 -8.49
C ILE A 396 -7.87 -12.65 -9.23
N ILE A 397 -7.56 -11.58 -8.49
CA ILE A 397 -7.01 -10.33 -9.04
C ILE A 397 -5.49 -10.24 -8.85
N ASP A 398 -4.98 -10.79 -7.75
CA ASP A 398 -3.53 -10.89 -7.47
C ASP A 398 -3.25 -12.30 -6.98
N ASP A 399 -2.47 -13.07 -7.75
CA ASP A 399 -2.29 -14.51 -7.52
C ASP A 399 -1.34 -14.80 -6.34
N TRP A 400 -1.31 -16.06 -5.91
CA TRP A 400 -0.57 -16.54 -4.75
C TRP A 400 0.91 -16.21 -4.85
N ARG A 401 1.38 -15.33 -3.97
CA ARG A 401 2.77 -14.85 -3.94
C ARG A 401 3.24 -14.64 -2.51
N PRO A 402 4.56 -14.71 -2.25
CA PRO A 402 5.08 -14.38 -0.93
C PRO A 402 4.87 -12.90 -0.61
N TRP A 403 4.72 -12.58 0.68
CA TRP A 403 4.89 -11.24 1.22
C TRP A 403 6.08 -11.23 2.19
N MET A 404 6.85 -10.14 2.12
CA MET A 404 8.16 -10.05 2.77
C MET A 404 8.18 -9.00 3.88
N ILE A 405 9.01 -9.26 4.88
CA ILE A 405 9.45 -8.33 5.93
C ILE A 405 10.96 -8.52 6.07
N ASP A 406 11.71 -7.43 5.99
CA ASP A 406 13.17 -7.40 6.12
C ASP A 406 13.93 -8.46 5.31
N GLY A 407 13.47 -8.69 4.06
CA GLY A 407 14.07 -9.66 3.13
C GLY A 407 13.78 -11.13 3.47
N GLN A 408 12.88 -11.41 4.42
CA GLN A 408 12.40 -12.75 4.75
C GLN A 408 10.94 -12.95 4.37
N VAL A 409 10.60 -14.18 3.97
CA VAL A 409 9.23 -14.57 3.67
C VAL A 409 8.45 -14.61 4.98
N ALA A 410 7.54 -13.66 5.15
CA ALA A 410 6.63 -13.63 6.30
C ALA A 410 5.39 -14.52 6.08
N GLY A 411 5.06 -14.79 4.81
CA GLY A 411 4.08 -15.78 4.39
C GLY A 411 3.64 -15.56 2.94
N TYR A 412 2.42 -15.97 2.59
CA TYR A 412 1.87 -15.84 1.23
C TYR A 412 0.56 -15.07 1.23
N THR A 413 0.24 -14.41 0.12
CA THR A 413 -0.98 -13.62 -0.04
C THR A 413 -1.58 -13.78 -1.43
N ARG A 414 -2.91 -13.62 -1.52
CA ARG A 414 -3.71 -13.59 -2.76
C ARG A 414 -4.90 -12.64 -2.59
N SER A 415 -5.32 -11.96 -3.65
CA SER A 415 -6.48 -11.05 -3.60
C SER A 415 -7.55 -11.44 -4.63
N PHE A 416 -8.81 -11.13 -4.32
CA PHE A 416 -9.99 -11.55 -5.07
C PHE A 416 -10.86 -10.36 -5.51
N SER A 417 -11.72 -10.58 -6.50
CA SER A 417 -12.56 -9.56 -7.14
C SER A 417 -13.62 -8.93 -6.25
N ASN A 418 -13.88 -9.53 -5.10
CA ASN A 418 -14.82 -9.05 -4.11
C ASN A 418 -14.16 -8.22 -2.99
N HIS A 419 -12.96 -7.68 -3.25
CA HIS A 419 -12.16 -6.91 -2.28
C HIS A 419 -11.67 -7.74 -1.07
N MET A 420 -11.64 -9.07 -1.20
CA MET A 420 -11.03 -9.95 -0.20
C MET A 420 -9.52 -10.08 -0.45
N THR A 421 -8.74 -9.98 0.62
CA THR A 421 -7.32 -10.37 0.65
C THR A 421 -7.18 -11.57 1.57
N TYR A 422 -6.52 -12.63 1.10
CA TYR A 422 -6.16 -13.79 1.90
C TYR A 422 -4.65 -13.83 2.12
N ALA A 423 -4.20 -13.99 3.37
CA ALA A 423 -2.78 -14.07 3.74
C ALA A 423 -2.48 -15.27 4.65
N THR A 424 -1.22 -15.73 4.69
CA THR A 424 -0.74 -16.76 5.63
C THR A 424 0.47 -16.32 6.42
N GLY A 425 0.70 -17.00 7.56
CA GLY A 425 1.92 -16.92 8.38
C GLY A 425 1.60 -17.00 9.88
N GLY A 426 2.28 -17.90 10.61
CA GLY A 426 2.19 -17.99 12.08
C GLY A 426 1.40 -19.19 12.61
N GLY A 427 0.95 -19.13 13.88
CA GLY A 427 0.12 -20.17 14.53
C GLY A 427 -1.37 -19.82 14.58
N HIS A 428 -2.14 -20.45 15.46
CA HIS A 428 -3.61 -20.28 15.56
C HIS A 428 -4.04 -18.82 15.76
N THR A 429 -3.39 -18.13 16.69
CA THR A 429 -3.50 -16.68 16.90
C THR A 429 -2.30 -16.01 16.23
N ALA A 430 -2.34 -15.81 14.91
CA ALA A 430 -1.17 -15.36 14.15
C ALA A 430 -0.44 -14.13 14.77
N PRO A 431 -1.13 -13.09 15.29
CA PRO A 431 -0.46 -11.97 15.95
C PRO A 431 0.26 -12.33 17.27
N GLU A 432 -0.11 -13.41 17.96
CA GLU A 432 0.61 -13.90 19.13
C GLU A 432 1.93 -14.56 18.76
N TYR A 433 1.92 -15.37 17.70
CA TYR A 433 3.09 -16.13 17.28
C TYR A 433 4.05 -15.28 16.43
N LYS A 434 3.51 -14.40 15.60
CA LYS A 434 4.20 -13.59 14.58
C LYS A 434 3.69 -12.14 14.61
N ARG A 435 3.99 -11.45 15.72
CA ARG A 435 3.40 -10.14 16.06
C ARG A 435 3.81 -9.02 15.13
N GLU A 436 5.11 -8.90 14.87
CA GLU A 436 5.67 -7.93 13.91
C GLU A 436 5.11 -8.17 12.51
N GLU A 437 5.07 -9.44 12.09
CA GLU A 437 4.60 -9.77 10.76
C GLU A 437 3.11 -9.46 10.59
N SER A 438 2.31 -9.78 11.60
CA SER A 438 0.89 -9.47 11.64
C SER A 438 0.61 -7.96 11.69
N PHE A 439 1.41 -7.19 12.44
CA PHE A 439 1.36 -5.73 12.47
C PHE A 439 1.57 -5.14 11.07
N HIS A 440 2.61 -5.55 10.36
CA HIS A 440 2.88 -5.06 9.01
C HIS A 440 1.85 -5.53 7.99
N MET A 441 1.35 -6.76 8.08
CA MET A 441 0.26 -7.27 7.25
C MET A 441 -0.98 -6.38 7.38
N PHE A 442 -1.43 -6.14 8.62
CA PHE A 442 -2.65 -5.38 8.86
C PHE A 442 -2.48 -3.90 8.53
N LYS A 443 -1.33 -3.29 8.88
CA LYS A 443 -1.00 -1.91 8.50
C LYS A 443 -1.07 -1.70 6.99
N ARG A 444 -0.48 -2.61 6.20
CA ARG A 444 -0.51 -2.55 4.74
C ARG A 444 -1.93 -2.71 4.20
N TRP A 445 -2.70 -3.65 4.76
CA TRP A 445 -4.08 -3.87 4.35
C TRP A 445 -4.91 -2.61 4.64
N ILE A 446 -4.94 -2.11 5.88
CA ILE A 446 -5.80 -0.98 6.24
C ILE A 446 -5.45 0.32 5.51
N ALA A 447 -4.15 0.54 5.21
CA ALA A 447 -3.67 1.73 4.50
C ALA A 447 -3.81 1.68 2.96
N GLN A 448 -4.27 0.56 2.38
CA GLN A 448 -4.42 0.39 0.91
C GLN A 448 -3.14 0.65 0.07
N GLN A 449 -1.95 0.51 0.64
CA GLN A 449 -0.70 0.90 -0.01
C GLN A 449 -0.26 -0.11 -1.09
N SER A 450 -0.53 0.23 -2.35
CA SER A 450 0.02 -0.43 -3.55
C SER A 450 1.00 0.53 -4.25
N LEU A 451 2.20 0.04 -4.62
CA LEU A 451 3.16 0.74 -5.50
C LEU A 451 2.74 0.72 -6.98
N TYR A 452 1.63 0.03 -7.27
CA TYR A 452 0.99 0.00 -8.57
C TYR A 452 -0.42 0.57 -8.47
N ILE A 453 -0.82 1.41 -9.41
CA ILE A 453 -2.23 1.80 -9.58
C ILE A 453 -2.71 1.28 -10.93
N GLY A 454 -3.82 0.56 -10.89
CA GLY A 454 -4.48 0.06 -12.09
C GLY A 454 -5.26 1.16 -12.80
N VAL A 455 -5.12 1.24 -14.12
CA VAL A 455 -5.79 2.23 -14.98
C VAL A 455 -6.27 1.57 -16.29
N GLY A 456 -7.20 2.24 -16.97
CA GLY A 456 -7.95 1.66 -18.09
C GLY A 456 -9.29 1.06 -17.62
N LYS A 457 -10.16 0.70 -18.58
CA LYS A 457 -11.56 0.35 -18.31
C LYS A 457 -11.73 -0.84 -17.37
N SER A 458 -10.77 -1.74 -17.37
CA SER A 458 -10.71 -2.96 -16.57
C SER A 458 -9.44 -3.02 -15.71
N GLU A 459 -8.79 -1.86 -15.50
CA GLU A 459 -7.49 -1.75 -14.85
C GLU A 459 -6.43 -2.65 -15.53
N GLU A 460 -6.50 -2.76 -16.85
CA GLU A 460 -5.64 -3.60 -17.69
C GLU A 460 -4.19 -3.10 -17.73
N VAL A 461 -3.96 -1.82 -17.43
CA VAL A 461 -2.63 -1.22 -17.30
C VAL A 461 -2.32 -1.02 -15.81
N GLN A 462 -1.10 -1.33 -15.40
CA GLN A 462 -0.62 -1.15 -14.03
C GLN A 462 0.58 -0.21 -14.05
N LEU A 463 0.40 1.01 -13.54
CA LEU A 463 1.46 2.02 -13.48
C LEU A 463 2.20 1.95 -12.16
N PHE A 464 3.52 1.83 -12.23
CA PHE A 464 4.45 1.86 -11.11
C PHE A 464 4.88 3.29 -10.80
N TYR A 465 5.07 3.60 -9.52
CA TYR A 465 5.56 4.91 -9.10
C TYR A 465 6.53 4.81 -7.92
N TYR A 466 7.44 5.78 -7.85
CA TYR A 466 8.21 6.08 -6.66
C TYR A 466 7.63 7.34 -6.03
N PHE A 467 7.40 7.32 -4.72
CA PHE A 467 6.94 8.49 -4.00
C PHE A 467 7.93 8.85 -2.91
N VAL A 468 8.42 10.09 -2.94
CA VAL A 468 9.32 10.62 -1.93
C VAL A 468 8.69 11.85 -1.31
N LYS A 469 8.54 11.83 0.02
CA LYS A 469 8.01 12.96 0.79
C LYS A 469 9.05 14.08 0.85
N SER A 470 8.56 15.31 1.00
CA SER A 470 9.41 16.44 1.32
C SER A 470 10.27 16.15 2.55
N GLU A 471 11.55 16.50 2.49
CA GLU A 471 12.50 16.50 3.61
C GLU A 471 12.20 17.63 4.61
N SER A 472 11.38 18.62 4.23
CA SER A 472 10.92 19.71 5.07
C SER A 472 9.57 19.36 5.73
N ASP A 473 8.44 19.87 5.24
CA ASP A 473 7.11 19.58 5.79
C ASP A 473 6.22 18.99 4.69
N PRO A 474 6.12 17.67 4.57
CA PRO A 474 5.35 17.04 3.49
C PRO A 474 3.83 17.32 3.56
N ILE A 475 3.30 17.83 4.67
CA ILE A 475 1.87 18.18 4.79
C ILE A 475 1.60 19.55 4.17
N GLN A 476 2.56 20.47 4.27
CA GLN A 476 2.40 21.86 3.77
C GLN A 476 3.09 22.08 2.42
N ASP A 477 4.19 21.39 2.18
CA ASP A 477 5.01 21.57 1.00
C ASP A 477 4.27 21.10 -0.27
N PRO A 478 4.57 21.69 -1.45
CA PRO A 478 3.99 21.27 -2.70
C PRO A 478 4.13 19.77 -2.99
N LEU A 479 3.13 19.23 -3.71
CA LEU A 479 3.20 17.90 -4.30
C LEU A 479 3.47 18.05 -5.80
N LEU A 480 4.53 17.41 -6.28
CA LEU A 480 4.90 17.38 -7.69
C LEU A 480 4.70 15.99 -8.26
N LEU A 481 4.05 15.89 -9.42
CA LEU A 481 4.18 14.75 -10.32
C LEU A 481 5.39 15.00 -11.23
N TRP A 482 6.33 14.05 -11.32
CA TRP A 482 7.46 14.09 -12.25
C TRP A 482 7.32 13.03 -13.34
N LEU A 483 7.37 13.46 -14.61
CA LEU A 483 7.32 12.61 -15.79
C LEU A 483 8.57 12.80 -16.64
N THR A 484 9.49 11.84 -16.61
CA THR A 484 10.62 11.82 -17.56
C THR A 484 10.10 11.57 -18.98
N GLY A 485 10.68 12.26 -19.97
CA GLY A 485 10.30 12.17 -21.38
C GLY A 485 10.66 10.85 -22.09
N GLY A 486 11.23 10.96 -23.29
CA GLY A 486 11.53 9.83 -24.18
C GLY A 486 10.88 9.99 -25.56
N PRO A 487 9.70 9.38 -25.83
CA PRO A 487 8.81 8.69 -24.88
C PRO A 487 9.31 7.30 -24.48
N GLY A 488 8.85 6.81 -23.31
CA GLY A 488 9.18 5.46 -22.83
C GLY A 488 10.47 5.36 -22.02
N CYS A 489 10.91 6.48 -21.42
CA CYS A 489 11.99 6.50 -20.44
C CYS A 489 11.44 6.48 -19.01
N SER A 490 12.08 5.71 -18.13
CA SER A 490 11.68 5.59 -16.73
C SER A 490 11.92 6.90 -15.98
N SER A 491 10.92 7.30 -15.19
CA SER A 491 11.00 8.40 -14.23
C SER A 491 11.95 8.14 -13.04
N PHE A 492 12.54 6.93 -12.96
CA PHE A 492 13.74 6.71 -12.15
C PHE A 492 14.89 7.64 -12.59
N THR A 493 14.89 8.11 -13.85
CA THR A 493 15.83 9.13 -14.31
C THR A 493 15.70 10.40 -13.48
N GLY A 494 14.47 10.90 -13.32
CA GLY A 494 14.14 12.01 -12.43
C GLY A 494 14.58 11.79 -10.99
N LEU A 495 14.38 10.56 -10.48
CA LEU A 495 14.71 10.19 -9.09
C LEU A 495 16.22 10.18 -8.80
N ALA A 496 17.04 9.74 -9.76
CA ALA A 496 18.44 9.38 -9.51
C ALA A 496 19.49 10.22 -10.26
N TYR A 497 19.08 11.02 -11.25
CA TYR A 497 20.01 11.82 -12.07
C TYR A 497 19.63 13.29 -12.21
N GLU A 498 18.43 13.68 -11.77
CA GLU A 498 17.89 15.01 -12.01
C GLU A 498 17.49 15.68 -10.68
N VAL A 499 16.21 15.60 -10.31
CA VAL A 499 15.62 16.37 -9.21
C VAL A 499 15.46 15.57 -7.92
N GLY A 500 15.57 14.24 -7.97
CA GLY A 500 15.35 13.36 -6.83
C GLY A 500 16.50 13.31 -5.82
N PRO A 501 16.28 12.67 -4.67
CA PRO A 501 17.19 12.70 -3.53
C PRO A 501 18.35 11.72 -3.63
N LEU A 502 18.45 10.98 -4.72
CA LEU A 502 19.41 9.90 -4.88
C LEU A 502 20.33 10.20 -6.06
N GLU A 503 21.55 9.71 -5.98
CA GLU A 503 22.48 9.62 -7.10
C GLU A 503 23.34 8.37 -6.97
N PHE A 504 23.94 7.87 -8.06
CA PHE A 504 24.88 6.76 -7.95
C PHE A 504 26.24 7.24 -7.44
N GLY A 505 26.68 6.70 -6.30
CA GLY A 505 27.95 7.05 -5.67
C GLY A 505 29.19 6.50 -6.39
N GLN A 506 28.98 5.62 -7.37
CA GLN A 506 30.05 5.05 -8.20
C GLN A 506 29.97 5.59 -9.63
N LYS A 507 31.15 5.79 -10.25
CA LYS A 507 31.24 6.35 -11.61
C LYS A 507 31.06 5.30 -12.72
N ALA A 508 31.39 4.04 -12.44
CA ALA A 508 31.36 2.94 -13.39
C ALA A 508 30.91 1.64 -12.71
N TYR A 509 30.39 0.71 -13.50
CA TYR A 509 30.01 -0.62 -13.01
C TYR A 509 31.26 -1.45 -12.70
N ASN A 510 31.34 -1.95 -11.48
CA ASN A 510 32.47 -2.75 -10.98
C ASN A 510 32.11 -4.23 -10.77
N GLY A 511 30.93 -4.67 -11.24
CA GLY A 511 30.43 -6.03 -11.02
C GLY A 511 29.62 -6.23 -9.73
N SER A 512 29.57 -5.22 -8.85
CA SER A 512 28.75 -5.23 -7.64
C SER A 512 27.49 -4.38 -7.79
N LEU A 513 26.49 -4.62 -6.94
CA LEU A 513 25.25 -3.85 -6.92
C LEU A 513 25.56 -2.35 -6.79
N PRO A 514 25.12 -1.50 -7.74
CA PRO A 514 25.40 -0.08 -7.66
C PRO A 514 24.84 0.59 -6.41
N ILE A 515 25.66 1.42 -5.76
CA ILE A 515 25.31 2.11 -4.51
C ILE A 515 24.68 3.47 -4.82
N LEU A 516 23.54 3.74 -4.19
CA LEU A 516 22.90 5.05 -4.20
C LEU A 516 23.34 5.86 -2.97
N VAL A 517 23.65 7.14 -3.18
CA VAL A 517 23.99 8.13 -2.16
C VAL A 517 23.03 9.31 -2.25
N THR A 518 23.04 10.19 -1.25
CA THR A 518 22.12 11.34 -1.18
C THR A 518 22.54 12.46 -2.11
N ASN A 519 21.60 12.99 -2.91
CA ASN A 519 21.77 14.20 -3.69
C ASN A 519 21.50 15.44 -2.83
N PRO A 520 22.51 16.31 -2.58
CA PRO A 520 22.33 17.50 -1.75
C PRO A 520 21.50 18.61 -2.41
N TYR A 521 21.23 18.53 -3.72
CA TYR A 521 20.47 19.54 -4.47
C TYR A 521 19.06 19.07 -4.86
N SER A 522 18.55 18.05 -4.16
CA SER A 522 17.24 17.50 -4.49
C SER A 522 16.10 18.49 -4.26
N TRP A 523 15.12 18.44 -5.15
CA TRP A 523 13.86 19.15 -5.01
C TRP A 523 12.99 18.57 -3.89
N THR A 524 13.28 17.36 -3.39
CA THR A 524 12.60 16.85 -2.20
C THR A 524 12.89 17.68 -0.95
N LYS A 525 13.85 18.60 -1.00
CA LYS A 525 14.09 19.58 0.06
C LYS A 525 12.94 20.57 0.27
N PHE A 526 12.08 20.76 -0.74
CA PHE A 526 10.97 21.71 -0.67
C PHE A 526 9.65 21.14 -1.23
N ALA A 527 9.61 19.89 -1.68
CA ALA A 527 8.39 19.29 -2.25
C ALA A 527 8.33 17.78 -2.04
N SER A 528 7.13 17.23 -1.93
CA SER A 528 6.92 15.80 -2.11
C SER A 528 6.84 15.50 -3.60
N ILE A 529 7.50 14.44 -4.08
CA ILE A 529 7.60 14.13 -5.51
C ILE A 529 7.14 12.71 -5.81
N LEU A 530 6.25 12.60 -6.78
CA LEU A 530 5.76 11.37 -7.37
C LEU A 530 6.45 11.15 -8.72
N PHE A 531 7.39 10.21 -8.80
CA PHE A 531 8.04 9.81 -10.05
C PHE A 531 7.25 8.66 -10.67
N LEU A 532 6.46 8.96 -11.70
CA LEU A 532 5.53 8.00 -12.29
C LEU A 532 6.13 7.37 -13.55
N GLU A 533 6.19 6.04 -13.63
CA GLU A 533 6.67 5.34 -14.81
C GLU A 533 5.54 5.19 -15.83
N GLN A 534 5.55 6.04 -16.87
CA GLN A 534 4.54 6.06 -17.92
C GLN A 534 5.21 6.38 -19.28
N PRO A 535 4.67 5.90 -20.41
CA PRO A 535 3.45 5.10 -20.58
C PRO A 535 3.63 3.63 -20.13
N VAL A 536 2.60 2.80 -20.29
CA VAL A 536 2.71 1.33 -20.10
C VAL A 536 3.93 0.78 -20.84
N ASN A 537 4.60 -0.25 -20.28
CA ASN A 537 5.86 -0.82 -20.76
C ASN A 537 7.13 -0.02 -20.39
N THR A 538 6.98 1.10 -19.67
CA THR A 538 8.10 1.92 -19.17
C THR A 538 8.49 1.47 -17.77
N GLY A 539 9.78 1.22 -17.56
CA GLY A 539 10.31 0.76 -16.28
C GLY A 539 9.64 -0.53 -15.77
N PHE A 540 9.01 -0.46 -14.60
CA PHE A 540 8.25 -1.52 -13.95
C PHE A 540 6.75 -1.50 -14.25
N SER A 541 6.24 -0.50 -15.00
CA SER A 541 4.85 -0.44 -15.44
C SER A 541 4.54 -1.48 -16.53
N TYR A 542 3.37 -2.14 -16.44
CA TYR A 542 3.06 -3.28 -17.30
C TYR A 542 1.57 -3.39 -17.66
N GLY A 543 1.29 -4.05 -18.79
CA GLY A 543 -0.05 -4.43 -19.21
C GLY A 543 -0.38 -5.88 -18.81
N LYS A 544 -1.62 -6.13 -18.36
CA LYS A 544 -2.13 -7.46 -18.03
C LYS A 544 -2.35 -8.34 -19.27
N THR A 545 -2.65 -7.71 -20.41
CA THR A 545 -2.84 -8.37 -21.72
C THR A 545 -1.86 -7.81 -22.74
N SER A 546 -1.64 -8.50 -23.85
CA SER A 546 -0.78 -8.01 -24.95
C SER A 546 -1.35 -6.74 -25.59
N GLU A 547 -2.67 -6.60 -25.62
CA GLU A 547 -3.40 -5.44 -26.12
C GLU A 547 -3.18 -4.22 -25.22
N ALA A 548 -3.13 -4.42 -23.89
CA ALA A 548 -2.91 -3.34 -22.92
C ALA A 548 -1.52 -2.70 -23.02
N TYR A 549 -0.57 -3.31 -23.74
CA TYR A 549 0.72 -2.69 -24.04
C TYR A 549 0.64 -1.68 -25.19
N LYS A 550 -0.44 -1.68 -25.99
CA LYS A 550 -0.63 -0.69 -27.06
C LYS A 550 -1.23 0.58 -26.47
N CYS A 551 -0.57 1.71 -26.65
CA CYS A 551 -0.99 2.98 -26.05
C CYS A 551 -0.76 4.13 -27.02
N THR A 552 -1.72 5.05 -27.13
CA THR A 552 -1.49 6.36 -27.74
C THR A 552 -0.99 7.36 -26.70
N ASP A 553 -0.43 8.48 -27.15
CA ASP A 553 -0.16 9.66 -26.32
C ASP A 553 -1.40 10.16 -25.55
N LEU A 554 -2.57 10.27 -26.19
CA LEU A 554 -3.82 10.65 -25.52
C LEU A 554 -4.23 9.63 -24.46
N GLN A 555 -4.15 8.33 -24.78
CA GLN A 555 -4.43 7.27 -23.81
C GLN A 555 -3.44 7.30 -22.63
N ALA A 556 -2.17 7.60 -22.87
CA ALA A 556 -1.18 7.77 -21.81
C ALA A 556 -1.55 8.95 -20.90
N CYS A 557 -1.98 10.07 -21.47
CA CYS A 557 -2.48 11.21 -20.69
C CYS A 557 -3.72 10.84 -19.85
N ASP A 558 -4.68 10.12 -20.43
CA ASP A 558 -5.86 9.62 -19.72
C ASP A 558 -5.49 8.66 -18.58
N HIS A 559 -4.52 7.76 -18.81
CA HIS A 559 -3.99 6.86 -17.78
C HIS A 559 -3.34 7.62 -16.62
N VAL A 560 -2.54 8.66 -16.90
CA VAL A 560 -1.95 9.50 -15.84
C VAL A 560 -3.04 10.25 -15.07
N TYR A 561 -4.05 10.76 -15.77
CA TYR A 561 -5.19 11.41 -15.13
C TYR A 561 -5.97 10.43 -14.22
N GLU A 562 -6.31 9.23 -14.70
CA GLU A 562 -6.95 8.19 -13.88
C GLU A 562 -6.08 7.75 -12.69
N PHE A 563 -4.78 7.63 -12.91
CA PHE A 563 -3.81 7.33 -11.85
C PHE A 563 -3.89 8.35 -10.73
N LEU A 564 -3.82 9.65 -11.05
CA LEU A 564 -3.83 10.72 -10.06
C LEU A 564 -5.13 10.71 -9.25
N ARG A 565 -6.27 10.50 -9.90
CA ARG A 565 -7.58 10.38 -9.22
C ARG A 565 -7.55 9.30 -8.14
N LYS A 566 -7.10 8.10 -8.50
CA LYS A 566 -7.01 6.97 -7.57
C LYS A 566 -5.95 7.22 -6.50
N TRP A 567 -4.84 7.87 -6.86
CA TRP A 567 -3.76 8.17 -5.94
C TRP A 567 -4.21 9.14 -4.84
N PHE A 568 -4.89 10.24 -5.19
CA PHE A 568 -5.41 11.22 -4.22
C PHE A 568 -6.53 10.67 -3.33
N VAL A 569 -7.35 9.73 -3.84
CA VAL A 569 -8.33 9.01 -3.01
C VAL A 569 -7.62 8.19 -1.92
N ASN A 570 -6.49 7.57 -2.26
CA ASN A 570 -5.73 6.74 -1.33
C ASN A 570 -4.76 7.54 -0.44
N HIS A 571 -4.50 8.81 -0.77
CA HIS A 571 -3.59 9.70 -0.04
C HIS A 571 -4.27 11.04 0.27
N PRO A 572 -5.36 11.03 1.07
CA PRO A 572 -6.15 12.22 1.34
C PRO A 572 -5.37 13.32 2.06
N GLU A 573 -4.27 12.98 2.73
CA GLU A 573 -3.38 13.93 3.39
C GLU A 573 -2.72 14.91 2.42
N PHE A 574 -2.64 14.59 1.11
CA PHE A 574 -2.04 15.47 0.10
C PHE A 574 -3.05 16.31 -0.70
N ILE A 575 -4.36 16.18 -0.42
CA ILE A 575 -5.43 16.90 -1.15
C ILE A 575 -5.27 18.42 -1.04
N SER A 576 -4.85 18.91 0.12
CA SER A 576 -4.65 20.34 0.37
C SER A 576 -3.37 20.90 -0.24
N ASN A 577 -2.37 20.05 -0.54
CA ASN A 577 -1.07 20.49 -1.01
C ASN A 577 -1.19 21.16 -2.37
N SER A 578 -0.40 22.20 -2.60
CA SER A 578 -0.32 22.81 -3.93
C SER A 578 0.25 21.79 -4.91
N PHE A 579 -0.55 21.39 -5.90
CA PHE A 579 -0.18 20.33 -6.84
C PHE A 579 0.36 20.89 -8.15
N TYR A 580 1.50 20.37 -8.59
CA TYR A 580 2.15 20.73 -9.85
C TYR A 580 2.47 19.48 -10.68
N VAL A 581 2.39 19.61 -12.00
CA VAL A 581 2.83 18.57 -12.94
C VAL A 581 4.12 19.03 -13.61
N SER A 582 5.17 18.22 -13.52
CA SER A 582 6.52 18.56 -13.95
C SER A 582 7.13 17.45 -14.78
N GLY A 583 8.04 17.80 -15.67
CA GLY A 583 8.77 16.84 -16.48
C GLY A 583 9.64 17.52 -17.52
N ASP A 584 10.23 16.72 -18.39
CA ASP A 584 11.23 17.18 -19.35
C ASP A 584 11.08 16.52 -20.74
N SER A 585 11.77 17.08 -21.74
CA SER A 585 11.88 16.49 -23.08
C SER A 585 10.49 16.23 -23.69
N TYR A 586 10.21 14.99 -24.12
CA TYR A 586 8.92 14.59 -24.71
C TYR A 586 7.70 14.83 -23.79
N SER A 587 7.90 15.00 -22.48
CA SER A 587 6.81 15.40 -21.57
C SER A 587 6.23 16.78 -21.89
N GLY A 588 6.93 17.60 -22.68
CA GLY A 588 6.39 18.84 -23.25
C GLY A 588 5.15 18.65 -24.15
N ILE A 589 4.97 17.45 -24.71
CA ILE A 589 3.76 17.08 -25.45
C ILE A 589 2.64 16.66 -24.50
N THR A 590 2.94 15.83 -23.49
CA THR A 590 1.91 15.16 -22.67
C THR A 590 1.44 15.99 -21.46
N ILE A 591 2.34 16.71 -20.78
CA ILE A 591 2.00 17.48 -19.56
C ILE A 591 0.91 18.53 -19.81
N PRO A 592 0.97 19.35 -20.87
CA PRO A 592 -0.10 20.33 -21.14
C PRO A 592 -1.48 19.68 -21.30
N VAL A 593 -1.53 18.48 -21.90
CA VAL A 593 -2.77 17.70 -22.05
C VAL A 593 -3.25 17.15 -20.71
N ILE A 594 -2.35 16.58 -19.89
CA ILE A 594 -2.67 16.07 -18.55
C ILE A 594 -3.21 17.19 -17.65
N VAL A 595 -2.56 18.36 -17.65
CA VAL A 595 -3.00 19.55 -16.90
C VAL A 595 -4.38 20.00 -17.37
N GLN A 596 -4.64 19.96 -18.68
CA GLN A 596 -5.97 20.26 -19.22
C GLN A 596 -7.03 19.25 -18.75
N LEU A 597 -6.74 17.95 -18.77
CA LEU A 597 -7.65 16.90 -18.29
C LEU A 597 -8.01 17.11 -16.81
N ILE A 598 -7.02 17.40 -15.96
CA ILE A 598 -7.23 17.72 -14.55
C ILE A 598 -8.11 18.97 -14.40
N SER A 599 -7.78 20.04 -15.12
CA SER A 599 -8.54 21.29 -15.09
C SER A 599 -10.00 21.09 -15.50
N ASP A 600 -10.26 20.33 -16.57
CA ASP A 600 -11.61 20.04 -17.04
C ASP A 600 -12.37 19.14 -16.05
N GLY A 601 -11.67 18.20 -15.39
CA GLY A 601 -12.18 17.38 -14.29
C GLY A 601 -12.65 18.20 -13.08
N ILE A 602 -11.83 19.16 -12.64
CA ILE A 602 -12.15 20.11 -11.56
C ILE A 602 -13.40 20.91 -11.94
N LYS A 603 -13.43 21.49 -13.15
CA LYS A 603 -14.58 22.28 -13.63
C LYS A 603 -15.87 21.48 -13.72
N ALA A 604 -15.79 20.19 -14.08
CA ALA A 604 -16.94 19.30 -14.17
C ALA A 604 -17.47 18.84 -12.79
N GLY A 605 -16.87 19.28 -11.68
CA GLY A 605 -17.21 18.82 -10.33
C GLY A 605 -16.85 17.35 -10.08
N LYS A 606 -16.09 16.73 -11.00
CA LYS A 606 -15.62 15.35 -10.87
C LYS A 606 -14.43 15.25 -9.91
N GLU A 607 -13.77 16.37 -9.63
CA GLU A 607 -12.51 16.44 -8.89
C GLU A 607 -12.43 17.63 -7.94
N SER A 608 -13.07 17.51 -6.77
CA SER A 608 -12.86 18.44 -5.66
C SER A 608 -11.54 18.20 -4.88
N LEU A 609 -10.74 17.19 -5.28
CA LEU A 609 -9.62 16.66 -4.49
C LEU A 609 -8.22 17.10 -4.99
N ILE A 610 -8.08 17.62 -6.22
CA ILE A 610 -6.76 18.01 -6.76
C ILE A 610 -6.60 19.53 -6.73
N ASN A 611 -5.72 20.03 -5.86
CA ASN A 611 -5.40 21.46 -5.75
C ASN A 611 -4.33 21.89 -6.78
N LEU A 612 -4.66 21.74 -8.07
CA LEU A 612 -3.77 22.06 -9.20
C LEU A 612 -3.41 23.55 -9.23
N LYS A 613 -2.12 23.87 -9.20
CA LYS A 613 -1.59 25.23 -9.26
C LYS A 613 -0.88 25.57 -10.56
N GLY A 614 -0.26 24.59 -11.22
CA GLY A 614 0.52 24.86 -12.42
C GLY A 614 1.33 23.67 -12.91
N TYR A 615 2.27 23.93 -13.80
CA TYR A 615 3.16 22.91 -14.35
C TYR A 615 4.54 23.47 -14.67
N SER A 616 5.54 22.60 -14.81
CA SER A 616 6.89 23.00 -15.24
C SER A 616 7.47 22.06 -16.27
N LEU A 617 8.30 22.59 -17.17
CA LEU A 617 8.84 21.87 -18.31
C LEU A 617 10.32 22.21 -18.52
N GLY A 618 11.17 21.19 -18.49
CA GLY A 618 12.60 21.29 -18.83
C GLY A 618 12.87 20.82 -20.26
N ASN A 619 13.54 21.64 -21.08
CA ASN A 619 13.89 21.32 -22.47
C ASN A 619 12.71 20.67 -23.25
N PRO A 620 11.51 21.27 -23.24
CA PRO A 620 10.31 20.57 -23.71
C PRO A 620 10.21 20.51 -25.23
N VAL A 621 9.88 19.32 -25.75
CA VAL A 621 9.38 19.17 -27.11
C VAL A 621 7.93 19.65 -27.16
N THR A 622 7.59 20.61 -28.03
CA THR A 622 6.23 21.19 -28.09
C THR A 622 5.57 21.21 -29.47
N PHE A 623 6.34 21.26 -30.56
CA PHE A 623 5.82 21.23 -31.94
C PHE A 623 6.77 20.51 -32.91
N PRO A 624 6.29 20.00 -34.06
CA PRO A 624 7.12 19.19 -34.96
C PRO A 624 8.30 19.93 -35.57
N GLU A 625 8.16 21.22 -35.86
CA GLU A 625 9.18 22.01 -36.56
C GLU A 625 10.35 22.47 -35.67
N GLU A 626 10.42 22.01 -34.41
CA GLU A 626 11.51 22.34 -33.48
C GLU A 626 12.88 21.85 -33.95
N ASP A 627 12.93 20.74 -34.70
CA ASP A 627 14.19 20.20 -35.26
C ASP A 627 14.89 21.19 -36.20
N ASN A 628 14.16 22.15 -36.78
CA ASN A 628 14.75 23.19 -37.61
C ASN A 628 15.68 24.13 -36.84
N TYR A 629 15.58 24.18 -35.51
CA TYR A 629 16.40 25.04 -34.67
C TYR A 629 17.79 24.45 -34.37
N GLN A 630 18.06 23.19 -34.72
CA GLN A 630 19.38 22.57 -34.52
C GLN A 630 20.49 23.28 -35.31
N ILE A 631 20.20 23.69 -36.55
CA ILE A 631 21.16 24.37 -37.42
C ILE A 631 21.53 25.78 -36.91
N PRO A 632 20.56 26.69 -36.62
CA PRO A 632 20.90 27.99 -36.05
C PRO A 632 21.53 27.87 -34.65
N PHE A 633 21.17 26.85 -33.85
CA PHE A 633 21.88 26.56 -32.60
C PHE A 633 23.34 26.19 -32.84
N CYS A 634 23.61 25.25 -33.75
CA CYS A 634 24.97 24.85 -34.10
C CYS A 634 25.80 26.03 -34.62
N HIS A 635 25.19 26.92 -35.40
CA HIS A 635 25.85 28.15 -35.85
C HIS A 635 26.17 29.08 -34.67
N GLY A 636 25.20 29.35 -33.79
CA GLY A 636 25.38 30.19 -32.61
C GLY A 636 26.43 29.64 -31.62
N MET A 637 26.62 28.32 -31.58
CA MET A 637 27.65 27.64 -30.78
C MET A 637 28.99 27.46 -31.52
N GLY A 638 29.12 27.97 -32.75
CA GLY A 638 30.35 27.86 -33.54
C GLY A 638 30.68 26.44 -34.03
N LEU A 639 29.71 25.53 -34.04
CA LEU A 639 29.88 24.14 -34.49
C LEU A 639 29.90 24.02 -36.03
N ILE A 640 29.36 25.02 -36.73
CA ILE A 640 29.39 25.13 -38.19
C ILE A 640 29.81 26.55 -38.62
N SER A 641 30.44 26.66 -39.79
CA SER A 641 30.91 27.94 -40.34
C SER A 641 29.77 28.81 -40.87
N ASP A 642 29.95 30.13 -40.86
CA ASP A 642 29.03 31.12 -41.48
C ASP A 642 28.65 30.74 -42.91
N LYS A 643 29.63 30.38 -43.75
CA LYS A 643 29.40 29.97 -45.14
C LYS A 643 28.43 28.80 -45.28
N LEU A 644 28.54 27.78 -44.41
CA LEU A 644 27.65 26.63 -44.43
C LEU A 644 26.26 27.00 -43.92
N TYR A 645 26.17 27.82 -42.87
CA TYR A 645 24.90 28.30 -42.34
C TYR A 645 24.14 29.16 -43.35
N GLU A 646 24.80 30.13 -43.98
CA GLU A 646 24.23 30.98 -45.03
C GLU A 646 23.72 30.16 -46.21
N SER A 647 24.52 29.17 -46.66
CA SER A 647 24.13 28.28 -47.76
C SER A 647 22.96 27.37 -47.37
N LEU A 648 22.94 26.82 -46.15
CA LEU A 648 21.78 26.07 -45.65
C LEU A 648 20.53 26.95 -45.62
N ASN A 649 20.64 28.20 -45.16
CA ASN A 649 19.51 29.12 -45.09
C ASN A 649 18.99 29.51 -46.49
N GLU A 650 19.88 29.81 -47.44
CA GLU A 650 19.52 30.19 -48.81
C GLU A 650 18.85 29.04 -49.56
N PHE A 651 19.46 27.85 -49.54
CA PHE A 651 19.02 26.73 -50.37
C PHE A 651 17.94 25.87 -49.71
N CYS A 652 17.93 25.72 -48.39
CA CYS A 652 16.90 24.94 -47.67
C CYS A 652 15.76 25.81 -47.14
N LYS A 653 15.87 27.14 -47.17
CA LYS A 653 14.82 28.09 -46.76
C LYS A 653 14.29 27.89 -45.33
N GLY A 654 15.13 27.39 -44.44
CA GLY A 654 14.77 27.12 -43.04
C GLY A 654 13.93 25.87 -42.79
N ASP A 655 13.62 25.07 -43.82
CA ASP A 655 13.01 23.74 -43.65
C ASP A 655 14.08 22.66 -43.86
N TYR A 656 14.50 22.07 -42.75
CA TYR A 656 15.53 21.04 -42.68
C TYR A 656 14.95 19.66 -42.34
N ILE A 657 13.62 19.58 -42.19
CA ILE A 657 12.89 18.33 -41.90
C ILE A 657 12.39 17.74 -43.22
N ASN A 658 11.73 18.55 -44.05
CA ASN A 658 11.15 18.13 -45.33
C ASN A 658 12.00 18.57 -46.52
N ILE A 659 13.25 18.11 -46.56
CA ILE A 659 14.20 18.50 -47.61
C ILE A 659 13.72 17.95 -48.97
N ASP A 660 13.54 18.86 -49.93
CA ASP A 660 13.27 18.50 -51.33
C ASP A 660 14.45 17.72 -51.92
N PRO A 661 14.29 16.44 -52.29
CA PRO A 661 15.38 15.61 -52.80
C PRO A 661 15.90 16.09 -54.17
N THR A 662 15.15 16.94 -54.88
CA THR A 662 15.59 17.53 -56.15
C THR A 662 16.52 18.73 -55.95
N ASN A 663 16.50 19.35 -54.76
CA ASN A 663 17.38 20.46 -54.39
C ASN A 663 18.73 19.91 -53.92
N LYS A 664 19.58 19.55 -54.90
CA LYS A 664 20.90 18.95 -54.66
C LYS A 664 21.75 19.76 -53.68
N GLN A 665 21.70 21.09 -53.78
CA GLN A 665 22.52 21.96 -52.95
C GLN A 665 22.09 21.91 -51.47
N CYS A 666 20.79 21.94 -51.19
CA CYS A 666 20.29 21.75 -49.84
C CYS A 666 20.64 20.35 -49.29
N VAL A 667 20.46 19.30 -50.10
CA VAL A 667 20.78 17.92 -49.71
C VAL A 667 22.27 17.77 -49.36
N GLU A 668 23.16 18.29 -50.19
CA GLU A 668 24.61 18.25 -49.97
C GLU A 668 25.02 19.05 -48.72
N ASN A 669 24.49 20.27 -48.57
CA ASN A 669 24.75 21.11 -47.40
C ASN A 669 24.25 20.46 -46.11
N PHE A 670 23.06 19.86 -46.12
CA PHE A 670 22.49 19.19 -44.96
C PHE A 670 23.28 17.92 -44.61
N LYS A 671 23.74 17.17 -45.61
CA LYS A 671 24.64 16.04 -45.40
C LYS A 671 25.95 16.50 -44.76
N MET A 672 26.52 17.61 -45.23
CA MET A 672 27.71 18.21 -44.63
C MET A 672 27.47 18.60 -43.17
N PHE A 673 26.33 19.23 -42.86
CA PHE A 673 25.91 19.53 -41.49
C PHE A 673 25.87 18.27 -40.63
N LYS A 674 25.17 17.21 -41.07
CA LYS A 674 25.08 15.94 -40.32
C LYS A 674 26.44 15.30 -40.08
N ASN A 675 27.33 15.32 -41.07
CA ASN A 675 28.69 14.82 -40.90
C ASN A 675 29.46 15.62 -39.83
N LEU A 676 29.37 16.95 -39.84
CA LEU A 676 30.02 17.79 -38.84
C LEU A 676 29.52 17.49 -37.43
N VAL A 677 28.22 17.28 -37.23
CA VAL A 677 27.65 17.07 -35.88
C VAL A 677 27.61 15.61 -35.41
N SER A 678 27.93 14.64 -36.29
CA SER A 678 27.78 13.19 -36.04
C SER A 678 28.48 12.62 -34.79
N GLY A 679 29.51 13.29 -34.28
CA GLY A 679 30.26 12.89 -33.08
C GLY A 679 30.04 13.77 -31.85
N ILE A 680 29.05 14.66 -31.88
CA ILE A 680 28.72 15.57 -30.76
C ILE A 680 27.64 14.92 -29.89
N ASN A 681 27.76 15.07 -28.57
CA ASN A 681 26.68 14.71 -27.67
C ASN A 681 25.54 15.73 -27.80
N GLY A 682 24.41 15.30 -28.36
CA GLY A 682 23.26 16.18 -28.57
C GLY A 682 22.65 16.72 -27.28
N GLU A 683 22.60 15.93 -26.21
CA GLU A 683 21.97 16.34 -24.94
C GLU A 683 22.82 17.36 -24.17
N GLN A 684 24.13 17.43 -24.47
CA GLN A 684 25.07 18.35 -23.83
C GLN A 684 26.34 18.48 -24.68
N ILE A 685 26.42 19.52 -25.52
CA ILE A 685 27.48 19.64 -26.55
C ILE A 685 28.90 19.77 -25.98
N LEU A 686 29.04 20.12 -24.70
CA LEU A 686 30.34 20.29 -24.04
C LEU A 686 30.94 18.99 -23.49
N VAL A 687 30.21 17.87 -23.53
CA VAL A 687 30.72 16.57 -23.05
C VAL A 687 31.01 15.59 -24.19
N PRO A 688 31.95 14.65 -24.02
CA PRO A 688 32.23 13.64 -25.04
C PRO A 688 30.99 12.81 -25.40
N PHE A 689 30.85 12.50 -26.68
CA PHE A 689 29.86 11.52 -27.14
C PHE A 689 30.33 10.10 -26.80
N CYS A 690 29.55 9.40 -25.98
CA CYS A 690 29.87 8.06 -25.50
C CYS A 690 28.81 7.01 -25.91
N GLY A 691 28.10 7.29 -27.01
CA GLY A 691 26.98 6.48 -27.49
C GLY A 691 25.65 6.88 -26.85
N THR A 692 24.63 6.06 -27.08
CA THR A 692 23.27 6.22 -26.54
C THR A 692 22.97 5.10 -25.55
N ASP A 693 22.01 5.31 -24.66
CA ASP A 693 21.53 4.31 -23.68
C ASP A 693 20.68 3.18 -24.30
N SER A 694 20.95 2.79 -25.56
CA SER A 694 20.13 1.85 -26.33
C SER A 694 20.59 0.39 -26.18
N ASP A 695 19.66 -0.54 -26.45
CA ASP A 695 19.91 -1.99 -26.47
C ASP A 695 20.82 -2.46 -27.64
N GLN A 696 21.34 -1.55 -28.47
CA GLN A 696 22.17 -1.89 -29.62
C GLN A 696 23.69 -1.82 -29.32
N PRO A 697 24.52 -2.70 -29.92
CA PRO A 697 25.97 -2.70 -29.72
C PRO A 697 26.60 -1.35 -30.09
N ARG A 698 27.59 -0.92 -29.30
CA ARG A 698 28.41 0.27 -29.57
C ARG A 698 29.06 0.19 -30.95
N GLN A 699 28.54 0.92 -31.94
CA GLN A 699 29.31 1.29 -33.12
C GLN A 699 29.87 2.70 -32.90
N LEU A 700 31.13 2.75 -32.46
CA LEU A 700 31.90 3.99 -32.45
C LEU A 700 32.34 4.28 -33.89
N SER A 701 31.61 5.14 -34.60
CA SER A 701 32.10 5.79 -35.81
C SER A 701 32.27 7.28 -35.51
N SER A 702 33.51 7.76 -35.48
CA SER A 702 33.81 9.18 -35.55
C SER A 702 34.64 9.45 -36.79
N GLU A 703 34.06 10.14 -37.77
CA GLU A 703 34.81 10.77 -38.85
C GLU A 703 35.39 12.09 -38.30
N ARG A 704 36.72 12.28 -38.32
CA ARG A 704 37.33 13.56 -37.92
C ARG A 704 37.32 14.57 -39.06
N ARG A 705 37.25 15.84 -38.66
CA ARG A 705 37.00 17.04 -39.46
C ARG A 705 38.31 17.65 -39.98
N SER A 706 38.59 17.51 -41.28
CA SER A 706 39.53 18.37 -42.02
C SER A 706 39.20 18.29 -43.51
N LEU A 707 39.37 19.40 -44.23
CA LEU A 707 39.23 19.47 -45.69
C LEU A 707 40.50 18.97 -46.44
N GLU A 708 41.62 18.67 -45.73
CA GLU A 708 42.95 18.54 -46.37
C GLU A 708 43.85 17.35 -45.94
N GLU A 709 43.43 16.37 -45.12
CA GLU A 709 44.35 15.26 -44.76
C GLU A 709 43.74 13.85 -44.83
N ASP A 710 44.58 12.90 -45.30
CA ASP A 710 44.29 11.47 -45.43
C ASP A 710 44.22 10.71 -44.08
N PHE A 711 43.37 9.69 -44.08
CA PHE A 711 42.81 8.91 -42.95
C PHE A 711 43.83 8.19 -42.02
N ILE A 712 43.63 8.31 -40.70
CA ILE A 712 44.07 7.31 -39.70
C ILE A 712 42.90 6.95 -38.76
N PHE A 713 42.49 5.68 -38.74
CA PHE A 713 41.53 5.13 -37.78
C PHE A 713 42.13 5.14 -36.38
N GLN A 714 41.69 6.05 -35.51
CA GLN A 714 42.03 6.02 -34.09
C GLN A 714 40.82 5.55 -33.28
N LYS A 715 40.90 4.31 -32.81
CA LYS A 715 39.99 3.71 -31.83
C LYS A 715 40.07 4.55 -30.56
N TYR A 716 39.08 5.44 -30.34
CA TYR A 716 39.06 6.27 -29.14
C TYR A 716 39.04 5.38 -27.89
N ASP A 717 39.91 5.75 -26.95
CA ASP A 717 40.29 4.97 -25.78
C ASP A 717 39.06 4.69 -24.89
N ASP A 718 38.86 3.41 -24.56
CA ASP A 718 37.78 2.88 -23.73
C ASP A 718 37.77 3.51 -22.32
N PHE A 719 38.78 4.31 -21.99
CA PHE A 719 38.96 5.06 -20.74
C PHE A 719 38.08 6.32 -20.63
N ILE A 720 37.93 7.14 -21.68
CA ILE A 720 37.21 8.43 -21.60
C ILE A 720 35.72 8.24 -21.32
N CYS A 721 35.12 7.18 -21.89
CA CYS A 721 33.70 6.90 -21.74
C CYS A 721 33.34 6.08 -20.49
N ARG A 722 34.32 5.57 -19.72
CA ARG A 722 34.08 4.83 -18.47
C ARG A 722 33.46 5.69 -17.37
N GLU A 723 33.71 6.99 -17.38
CA GLU A 723 33.15 7.94 -16.42
C GLU A 723 32.04 8.84 -17.02
N SER A 724 31.54 8.49 -18.21
CA SER A 724 30.52 9.29 -18.91
C SER A 724 29.14 9.24 -18.23
N ARG A 725 28.25 10.19 -18.57
CA ARG A 725 26.83 10.14 -18.15
C ARG A 725 26.16 8.82 -18.57
N VAL A 726 26.45 8.32 -19.77
CA VAL A 726 25.98 7.03 -20.29
C VAL A 726 26.46 5.86 -19.41
N ALA A 727 27.71 5.88 -18.95
CA ALA A 727 28.22 4.87 -18.02
C ALA A 727 27.47 4.91 -16.67
N LYS A 728 27.14 6.11 -16.18
CA LYS A 728 26.27 6.26 -15.00
C LYS A 728 24.86 5.76 -15.26
N HIS A 729 24.23 6.10 -16.39
CA HIS A 729 22.89 5.63 -16.75
C HIS A 729 22.81 4.09 -16.77
N ASN A 730 23.84 3.41 -17.26
CA ASN A 730 23.91 1.95 -17.22
C ASN A 730 23.89 1.36 -15.80
N LEU A 731 24.32 2.10 -14.77
CA LEU A 731 24.20 1.67 -13.38
C LEU A 731 22.74 1.47 -12.98
N SER A 732 21.81 2.30 -13.46
CA SER A 732 20.38 2.08 -13.21
C SER A 732 19.89 0.76 -13.78
N THR A 733 20.39 0.34 -14.95
CA THR A 733 20.06 -0.96 -15.54
C THR A 733 20.55 -2.12 -14.67
N TYR A 734 21.80 -2.07 -14.18
CA TYR A 734 22.31 -3.10 -13.28
C TYR A 734 21.58 -3.11 -11.93
N TRP A 735 21.30 -1.93 -11.39
CA TRP A 735 20.60 -1.75 -10.12
C TRP A 735 19.15 -2.27 -10.18
N ALA A 736 18.37 -1.81 -11.14
CA ALA A 736 16.94 -2.16 -11.26
C ALA A 736 16.69 -3.61 -11.68
N ASN A 737 17.69 -4.28 -12.28
CA ASN A 737 17.62 -5.71 -12.59
C ASN A 737 18.16 -6.62 -11.48
N ASP A 738 18.74 -6.08 -10.41
CA ASP A 738 19.11 -6.90 -9.26
C ASP A 738 17.83 -7.42 -8.57
N PRO A 739 17.70 -8.75 -8.35
CA PRO A 739 16.51 -9.31 -7.73
C PRO A 739 16.20 -8.73 -6.34
N ARG A 740 17.23 -8.34 -5.58
CA ARG A 740 17.08 -7.73 -4.24
C ARG A 740 16.49 -6.33 -4.34
N VAL A 741 16.87 -5.58 -5.37
CA VAL A 741 16.30 -4.25 -5.64
C VAL A 741 14.84 -4.39 -6.07
N GLN A 742 14.54 -5.28 -7.01
CA GLN A 742 13.15 -5.52 -7.42
C GLN A 742 12.27 -5.97 -6.26
N GLU A 743 12.81 -6.80 -5.37
CA GLU A 743 12.13 -7.21 -4.14
C GLU A 743 11.90 -6.03 -3.18
N ALA A 744 12.93 -5.21 -2.94
CA ALA A 744 12.84 -4.02 -2.10
C ALA A 744 11.81 -3.00 -2.64
N LEU A 745 11.78 -2.83 -3.96
CA LEU A 745 10.80 -2.02 -4.69
C LEU A 745 9.44 -2.71 -4.88
N ARG A 746 9.29 -3.95 -4.39
CA ARG A 746 8.08 -4.79 -4.47
C ARG A 746 7.54 -4.91 -5.91
N VAL A 747 8.44 -4.99 -6.88
CA VAL A 747 8.12 -5.28 -8.27
C VAL A 747 7.49 -6.66 -8.35
N ARG A 748 6.33 -6.76 -9.02
CA ARG A 748 5.59 -8.02 -9.12
C ARG A 748 6.37 -9.02 -9.98
N LYS A 749 6.79 -10.15 -9.41
CA LYS A 749 7.54 -11.20 -10.14
C LYS A 749 6.77 -11.66 -11.39
N GLY A 750 7.48 -11.86 -12.50
CA GLY A 750 6.91 -12.31 -13.78
C GLY A 750 6.14 -11.26 -14.58
N THR A 751 5.93 -10.05 -14.05
CA THR A 751 5.28 -8.96 -14.80
C THR A 751 6.23 -8.25 -15.76
N ILE A 752 7.52 -8.23 -15.42
CA ILE A 752 8.59 -7.64 -16.22
C ILE A 752 9.12 -8.71 -17.19
N ARG A 753 8.60 -8.71 -18.42
CA ARG A 753 8.89 -9.75 -19.44
C ARG A 753 10.30 -9.66 -20.04
N ARG A 754 10.98 -8.52 -19.88
CA ARG A 754 12.32 -8.24 -20.40
C ARG A 754 13.09 -7.46 -19.33
N PRO A 755 14.44 -7.54 -19.28
CA PRO A 755 15.23 -6.75 -18.36
C PRO A 755 14.79 -5.28 -18.36
N TRP A 756 14.71 -4.70 -17.17
CA TRP A 756 14.45 -3.28 -16.99
C TRP A 756 15.54 -2.49 -17.72
N THR A 757 15.17 -1.43 -18.42
CA THR A 757 16.12 -0.50 -19.05
C THR A 757 15.64 0.92 -18.81
N ARG A 758 16.58 1.89 -18.76
CA ARG A 758 16.25 3.30 -18.51
C ARG A 758 15.29 3.86 -19.56
N CYS A 759 15.58 3.61 -20.84
CA CYS A 759 14.76 4.03 -21.97
C CYS A 759 14.56 2.87 -22.92
N ARG A 760 13.32 2.61 -23.33
CA ARG A 760 13.02 1.54 -24.28
C ARG A 760 12.61 2.12 -25.63
N GLN A 761 13.59 2.36 -26.48
CA GLN A 761 13.38 2.92 -27.83
C GLN A 761 12.47 2.06 -28.73
N SER A 762 12.35 0.75 -28.49
CA SER A 762 11.42 -0.10 -29.24
C SER A 762 9.94 0.18 -28.96
N ILE A 763 9.60 0.94 -27.92
CA ILE A 763 8.20 1.28 -27.61
C ILE A 763 7.58 2.10 -28.75
N THR A 764 8.28 3.09 -29.28
CA THR A 764 7.79 3.97 -30.37
C THR A 764 7.59 3.26 -31.70
N SER A 765 8.27 2.13 -31.93
CA SER A 765 8.14 1.35 -33.17
C SER A 765 7.19 0.16 -33.08
N THR A 766 6.73 -0.23 -31.87
CA THR A 766 5.96 -1.47 -31.67
C THR A 766 4.68 -1.35 -30.84
N SER A 767 4.59 -0.36 -29.94
CA SER A 767 3.55 -0.33 -28.90
C SER A 767 3.03 1.07 -28.56
N TYR A 768 3.75 2.14 -28.87
CA TYR A 768 3.31 3.51 -28.62
C TYR A 768 3.06 4.26 -29.92
N THR A 769 1.83 4.77 -30.08
CA THR A 769 1.42 5.52 -31.25
C THR A 769 1.29 6.99 -30.90
N VAL A 770 2.11 7.81 -31.55
CA VAL A 770 1.99 9.27 -31.49
C VAL A 770 0.77 9.70 -32.32
N THR A 771 -0.21 10.35 -31.70
CA THR A 771 -1.44 10.83 -32.36
C THR A 771 -1.52 12.36 -32.46
N PHE A 772 -0.76 13.09 -31.64
CA PHE A 772 -0.57 14.53 -31.76
C PHE A 772 0.88 14.92 -31.42
N MET A 773 1.40 15.93 -32.12
CA MET A 773 2.78 16.41 -31.95
C MET A 773 2.85 17.92 -31.70
N ASN A 774 1.72 18.57 -31.43
CA ASN A 774 1.65 20.01 -31.16
C ASN A 774 0.88 20.27 -29.86
N SER A 775 1.60 20.66 -28.81
CA SER A 775 1.04 20.99 -27.49
C SER A 775 0.76 22.47 -27.29
N ILE A 776 1.14 23.35 -28.21
CA ILE A 776 0.93 24.82 -28.14
C ILE A 776 -0.55 25.18 -27.87
N PRO A 777 -1.56 24.57 -28.54
CA PRO A 777 -2.96 24.89 -28.25
C PRO A 777 -3.37 24.60 -26.80
N TYR A 778 -2.80 23.55 -26.19
CA TYR A 778 -3.04 23.21 -24.79
C TYR A 778 -2.41 24.22 -23.85
N HIS A 779 -1.18 24.67 -24.12
CA HIS A 779 -0.53 25.77 -23.40
C HIS A 779 -1.37 27.05 -23.40
N VAL A 780 -1.93 27.43 -24.56
CA VAL A 780 -2.83 28.58 -24.66
C VAL A 780 -4.07 28.39 -23.78
N ASN A 781 -4.70 27.22 -23.85
CA ASN A 781 -5.92 26.94 -23.11
C ASN A 781 -5.70 26.96 -21.59
N ILE A 782 -4.69 26.24 -21.08
CA ILE A 782 -4.42 26.16 -19.64
C ILE A 782 -3.93 27.50 -19.06
N SER A 783 -3.14 28.27 -19.82
CA SER A 783 -2.73 29.62 -19.40
C SER A 783 -3.92 30.57 -19.32
N SER A 784 -4.90 30.44 -20.23
CA SER A 784 -6.15 31.23 -20.18
C SER A 784 -7.04 30.93 -18.96
N LYS A 785 -6.81 29.78 -18.30
CA LYS A 785 -7.50 29.37 -17.08
C LYS A 785 -6.77 29.77 -15.80
N GLY A 786 -5.61 30.46 -15.91
CA GLY A 786 -4.86 30.98 -14.76
C GLY A 786 -3.87 30.00 -14.12
N TYR A 787 -3.53 28.90 -14.79
CA TYR A 787 -2.46 28.02 -14.31
C TYR A 787 -1.09 28.59 -14.69
N ARG A 788 -0.21 28.75 -13.69
CA ARG A 788 1.18 29.19 -13.92
C ARG A 788 2.00 28.09 -14.57
N SER A 789 2.94 28.49 -15.43
CA SER A 789 3.93 27.61 -16.03
C SER A 789 5.34 28.10 -15.78
N LEU A 790 6.28 27.17 -15.63
CA LEU A 790 7.71 27.44 -15.69
C LEU A 790 8.29 26.62 -16.84
N VAL A 791 8.86 27.29 -17.84
CA VAL A 791 9.56 26.63 -18.94
C VAL A 791 11.02 27.02 -18.85
N TYR A 792 11.92 26.04 -18.82
CA TYR A 792 13.36 26.25 -18.74
C TYR A 792 14.07 25.33 -19.73
N SER A 793 15.20 25.77 -20.27
CA SER A 793 16.01 24.99 -21.21
C SER A 793 17.48 25.11 -20.85
N GLY A 794 18.19 23.98 -20.84
CA GLY A 794 19.65 23.97 -20.85
C GLY A 794 20.17 24.60 -22.14
N ASP A 795 21.02 25.62 -22.02
CA ASP A 795 21.53 26.41 -23.14
C ASP A 795 22.55 25.67 -24.03
N HIS A 796 22.98 24.48 -23.62
CA HIS A 796 23.89 23.60 -24.38
C HIS A 796 23.23 22.30 -24.89
N ASP A 797 21.91 22.21 -24.80
CA ASP A 797 21.14 21.11 -25.39
C ASP A 797 20.89 21.36 -26.88
N MET A 798 21.42 20.49 -27.73
CA MET A 798 21.19 20.49 -29.17
C MET A 798 19.93 19.68 -29.55
N VAL A 799 19.44 18.78 -28.68
CA VAL A 799 18.23 17.99 -28.95
C VAL A 799 17.00 18.88 -28.93
N VAL A 800 16.85 19.69 -27.87
CA VAL A 800 15.81 20.73 -27.79
C VAL A 800 16.48 22.08 -27.56
N PRO A 801 16.96 22.75 -28.62
CA PRO A 801 17.64 24.02 -28.50
C PRO A 801 16.77 25.07 -27.80
N PHE A 802 17.35 25.84 -26.87
CA PHE A 802 16.61 26.88 -26.16
C PHE A 802 15.96 27.92 -27.11
N GLN A 803 16.53 28.13 -28.30
CA GLN A 803 15.95 29.01 -29.32
C GLN A 803 14.59 28.50 -29.82
N SER A 804 14.39 27.18 -29.93
CA SER A 804 13.09 26.61 -30.30
C SER A 804 12.06 26.89 -29.21
N THR A 805 12.48 26.74 -27.95
CA THR A 805 11.64 27.04 -26.78
C THR A 805 11.22 28.50 -26.76
N GLN A 806 12.17 29.42 -26.96
CA GLN A 806 11.87 30.84 -27.06
C GLN A 806 10.94 31.17 -28.24
N ALA A 807 11.09 30.49 -29.37
CA ALA A 807 10.30 30.76 -30.56
C ALA A 807 8.80 30.44 -30.36
N TRP A 808 8.46 29.29 -29.80
CA TRP A 808 7.05 28.97 -29.55
C TRP A 808 6.45 29.79 -28.42
N ILE A 809 7.24 30.13 -27.38
CA ILE A 809 6.77 31.05 -26.32
C ILE A 809 6.44 32.42 -26.92
N LYS A 810 7.29 32.95 -27.80
CA LYS A 810 7.01 34.19 -28.55
C LYS A 810 5.76 34.06 -29.43
N TYR A 811 5.54 32.89 -30.03
CA TYR A 811 4.34 32.60 -30.83
C TYR A 811 3.03 32.69 -30.01
N LEU A 812 3.07 32.45 -28.70
CA LEU A 812 1.90 32.64 -27.83
C LEU A 812 1.44 34.11 -27.75
N ASN A 813 2.32 35.06 -28.07
CA ASN A 813 2.06 36.50 -28.09
C ASN A 813 1.51 37.02 -26.75
N TYR A 814 2.05 36.54 -25.64
CA TYR A 814 1.76 37.08 -24.31
C TYR A 814 2.45 38.43 -24.14
N SER A 815 1.88 39.30 -23.28
CA SER A 815 2.59 40.52 -22.91
C SER A 815 3.83 40.14 -22.09
N ILE A 816 4.86 40.97 -22.04
CA ILE A 816 6.04 40.74 -21.19
C ILE A 816 5.88 41.63 -19.95
N ILE A 817 6.04 41.06 -18.75
CA ILE A 817 6.03 41.80 -17.47
C ILE A 817 7.44 42.13 -17.02
N ASP A 818 8.36 41.19 -17.15
CA ASP A 818 9.78 41.35 -16.85
C ASP A 818 10.55 40.87 -18.08
N ASP A 819 11.40 41.76 -18.61
CA ASP A 819 12.14 41.56 -19.85
C ASP A 819 13.47 40.84 -19.59
N TRP A 820 14.12 40.38 -20.67
CA TRP A 820 15.11 39.31 -20.56
C TRP A 820 16.30 39.77 -19.75
N ARG A 821 16.58 39.05 -18.66
CA ARG A 821 17.64 39.41 -17.73
C ARG A 821 18.40 38.18 -17.25
N PRO A 822 19.69 38.32 -16.92
CA PRO A 822 20.40 37.23 -16.29
C PRO A 822 19.84 36.97 -14.88
N TRP A 823 19.74 35.69 -14.50
CA TRP A 823 19.53 35.27 -13.12
C TRP A 823 20.83 34.69 -12.56
N THR A 824 21.05 34.86 -11.25
CA THR A 824 22.34 34.56 -10.61
C THR A 824 22.21 33.65 -9.41
N ILE A 825 23.18 32.75 -9.23
CA ILE A 825 23.41 31.98 -7.99
C ILE A 825 24.80 32.37 -7.48
N ASP A 826 24.91 32.73 -6.19
CA ASP A 826 26.19 33.06 -5.53
C ASP A 826 27.06 34.09 -6.29
N GLY A 827 26.40 35.05 -6.95
CA GLY A 827 27.06 36.11 -7.71
C GLY A 827 27.57 35.69 -9.10
N GLN A 828 27.25 34.49 -9.58
CA GLN A 828 27.52 34.02 -10.95
C GLN A 828 26.23 33.95 -11.75
N VAL A 829 26.28 34.32 -13.03
CA VAL A 829 25.16 34.16 -13.95
C VAL A 829 24.90 32.67 -14.15
N ALA A 830 23.69 32.24 -13.84
CA ALA A 830 23.24 30.87 -14.00
C ALA A 830 22.41 30.68 -15.30
N GLY A 831 21.89 31.76 -15.87
CA GLY A 831 21.21 31.79 -17.18
C GLY A 831 20.49 33.12 -17.41
N GLY A 832 19.65 33.20 -18.45
CA GLY A 832 18.72 34.32 -18.67
C GLY A 832 17.27 33.90 -18.44
N GLU A 833 16.42 34.84 -18.00
CA GLU A 833 15.00 34.63 -17.72
C GLU A 833 14.13 35.78 -18.26
N ASP A 834 12.88 35.47 -18.59
CA ASP A 834 11.82 36.39 -19.05
C ASP A 834 10.50 36.02 -18.36
N THR A 835 9.64 36.99 -18.04
CA THR A 835 8.31 36.70 -17.46
C THR A 835 7.15 37.36 -18.22
N ALA A 836 6.05 36.61 -18.38
CA ALA A 836 4.82 37.06 -19.04
C ALA A 836 3.61 36.96 -18.08
N PRO A 837 2.56 37.82 -18.19
CA PRO A 837 1.35 37.71 -17.40
C PRO A 837 0.52 36.48 -17.74
N GLU A 838 -0.32 36.09 -16.80
CA GLU A 838 -1.56 35.34 -17.07
C GLU A 838 -2.38 36.05 -18.17
N TYR A 839 -2.83 35.28 -19.17
CA TYR A 839 -3.45 35.77 -20.40
C TYR A 839 -4.48 36.90 -20.17
N LYS A 840 -4.17 38.13 -20.60
CA LYS A 840 -5.16 39.22 -20.76
C LYS A 840 -5.54 39.33 -22.23
N ARG A 841 -6.77 38.91 -22.53
CA ARG A 841 -7.41 38.88 -23.86
C ARG A 841 -7.21 40.19 -24.64
N LYS A 842 -6.29 40.21 -25.62
CA LYS A 842 -6.30 41.20 -26.71
C LYS A 842 -7.08 40.62 -27.90
N ARG A 843 -8.04 41.41 -28.40
CA ARG A 843 -8.94 41.06 -29.51
C ARG A 843 -8.16 40.83 -30.81
N LYS A 844 -8.47 39.69 -31.45
CA LYS A 844 -8.45 39.32 -32.90
C LYS A 844 -7.35 39.92 -33.79
N LEU A 845 -6.66 39.03 -34.51
CA LEU A 845 -6.46 39.14 -35.96
C LEU A 845 -6.59 37.76 -36.60
N SER A 846 -7.25 37.74 -37.75
CA SER A 846 -7.69 36.61 -38.55
C SER A 846 -6.55 35.88 -39.25
N TYR A 847 -6.66 34.56 -39.33
CA TYR A 847 -5.86 33.70 -40.20
C TYR A 847 -6.12 34.05 -41.68
N VAL A 848 -5.03 34.23 -42.44
CA VAL A 848 -4.94 33.93 -43.88
C VAL A 848 -3.86 32.88 -44.02
#